data_AF-A0A8T6IJ06-F1
#
_entry.id   AF-A0A8T6IJ06-F1
#
_cell.length_a   1.000
_cell.length_b   1.000
_cell.length_c   1.000
_cell.angle_alpha   90.00
_cell.angle_beta   90.00
_cell.angle_gamma   90.00
#
_symmetry.space_group_name_H-M   'P 1'
#
loop_
_entity.id
_entity.type
_entity.pdbx_description
1 polymer ?
#
loop_
_entity_poly.entity_id
_entity_poly.type
_entity_poly.pdbx_seq_one_letter_code
_entity_poly.pdbx_strand_id
1 'polypeptide(L)'
;MAAYLIVDVDDLLRFTANEGIDLHELAVALRGSAGFVAGLYDTTSLQAVAVADWRAQHREDSTPLEPEAIFRSVGYLVVDVQDRTCLPDCLLQDVFRADPNPIEELILATTGVDLLPVIDRVEVTDNARIRVWGDDEATVRAAGLSRDIIFQPLVGLHGIKGKNVWVYIDFENISISLNEQGFVVNLDHLIERLVSQAQAHGKLVKMAAYAPWGQRGALPPLVDSSGREVADDAPARLMMANIDPVFHLPGKQSADIRIARDVLTDAGHPEAGDVIILATGDRDFNDVINPLLQRNKTVVVWGVRGSTGRLLQSHPSLQLEYIDDFTDLQTHQSLSTVETEADSSSFIPSQWSSVIIQFFRLSAESPGKSITVQNLIEQMIDVGDVISSDRGHDLVSQAISLGILKQQSALGVVELSLHHPVVDKTLLIVNRMVRRVANTLLSRNWEYVNYGFLLKGLAMERDLDRPGMNESDQWRSHWIDCLVREQVLQRDLVPHRHNPDDLVPVIRLPEANDQQLMQRVDEQPVAEVYNSQELQGVPPHTLYKTDAEVARMVTRIVVSVQQFTSFRNFAWCPLGSLHRRLREFDSGVIFQHAVEYLLVNGMVTVNEYPNPRSDYNTKGIELDEKGPFVAVILAERDEFIRVLLEMYRANVTISQASIEQRLKGEWDLALWISIMKVENVLNALPGRADQFSLFRTHHTVKLAANDDVDEVATAGG
;
A
#
# COMPACT_ATOMS: atom_id res chain seq x y z
N MET A 1 -36.72 46.22 26.56
CA MET A 1 -36.00 45.14 25.89
C MET A 1 -35.18 44.37 26.91
N ALA A 2 -35.70 43.23 27.33
CA ALA A 2 -34.97 42.25 28.13
C ALA A 2 -34.13 41.38 27.18
N ALA A 3 -32.82 41.62 27.15
CA ALA A 3 -31.87 40.95 26.26
C ALA A 3 -30.78 40.24 27.06
N TYR A 4 -30.57 38.96 26.76
CA TYR A 4 -29.65 38.09 27.49
C TYR A 4 -28.61 37.47 26.56
N LEU A 5 -27.35 37.49 27.00
CA LEU A 5 -26.26 36.70 26.43
C LEU A 5 -25.80 35.72 27.52
N ILE A 6 -25.97 34.42 27.31
CA ILE A 6 -25.47 33.38 28.22
C ILE A 6 -24.32 32.65 27.52
N VAL A 7 -23.16 32.59 28.19
CA VAL A 7 -21.93 32.02 27.65
C VAL A 7 -21.51 30.82 28.51
N ASP A 8 -21.42 29.64 27.91
CA ASP A 8 -20.85 28.45 28.55
C ASP A 8 -19.32 28.49 28.39
N VAL A 9 -18.62 28.92 29.44
CA VAL A 9 -17.18 29.15 29.35
C VAL A 9 -16.40 27.84 29.36
N ASP A 10 -16.87 26.80 30.04
CA ASP A 10 -16.20 25.50 30.03
C ASP A 10 -16.16 24.87 28.63
N ASP A 11 -17.28 24.96 27.89
CA ASP A 11 -17.34 24.48 26.50
C ASP A 11 -16.49 25.35 25.58
N LEU A 12 -16.57 26.68 25.75
CA LEU A 12 -15.85 27.61 24.89
C LEU A 12 -14.35 27.65 25.15
N LEU A 13 -13.86 27.27 26.33
CA LEU A 13 -12.42 27.13 26.60
C LEU A 13 -11.78 26.11 25.65
N ARG A 14 -12.45 24.97 25.41
CA ARG A 14 -12.00 23.97 24.44
C ARG A 14 -12.00 24.52 23.01
N PHE A 15 -13.06 25.24 22.65
CA PHE A 15 -13.17 25.91 21.36
C PHE A 15 -12.05 26.96 21.16
N THR A 16 -11.76 27.80 22.16
CA THR A 16 -10.67 28.79 22.08
C THR A 16 -9.30 28.15 21.94
N ALA A 17 -9.06 27.01 22.60
CA ALA A 17 -7.82 26.27 22.47
C ALA A 17 -7.65 25.70 21.05
N ASN A 18 -8.71 25.11 20.50
CA ASN A 18 -8.68 24.53 19.15
C ASN A 18 -8.53 25.59 18.05
N GLU A 19 -9.19 26.73 18.19
CA GLU A 19 -9.21 27.80 17.18
C GLU A 19 -8.10 28.86 17.40
N GLY A 20 -7.31 28.72 18.48
CA GLY A 20 -6.22 29.64 18.82
C GLY A 20 -6.68 31.06 19.17
N ILE A 21 -7.90 31.22 19.68
CA ILE A 21 -8.53 32.51 19.99
C ILE A 21 -8.17 32.97 21.41
N ASP A 22 -7.82 34.24 21.59
CA ASP A 22 -7.60 34.82 22.91
C ASP A 22 -8.93 34.95 23.69
N LEU A 23 -8.95 34.51 24.95
CA LEU A 23 -10.17 34.45 25.75
C LEU A 23 -10.75 35.84 26.08
N HIS A 24 -9.89 36.85 26.26
CA HIS A 24 -10.34 38.21 26.50
C HIS A 24 -10.91 38.82 25.21
N GLU A 25 -10.27 38.61 24.06
CA GLU A 25 -10.82 39.01 22.76
C GLU A 25 -12.17 38.33 22.49
N LEU A 26 -12.30 37.03 22.78
CA LEU A 26 -13.56 36.31 22.66
C LEU A 26 -14.65 36.95 23.53
N ALA A 27 -14.37 37.19 24.82
CA ALA A 27 -15.34 37.78 25.74
C ALA A 27 -15.80 39.18 25.29
N VAL A 28 -14.88 40.02 24.81
CA VAL A 28 -15.21 41.34 24.26
C VAL A 28 -16.05 41.22 22.98
N ALA A 29 -15.66 40.33 22.07
CA ALA A 29 -16.32 40.15 20.78
C ALA A 29 -17.73 39.56 20.93
N LEU A 30 -17.93 38.58 21.81
CA LEU A 30 -19.24 38.01 22.13
C LEU A 30 -20.18 39.08 22.69
N ARG A 31 -19.73 39.85 23.70
CA ARG A 31 -20.54 40.91 24.30
C ARG A 31 -20.88 42.02 23.30
N GLY A 32 -19.89 42.45 22.50
CA GLY A 32 -20.08 43.48 21.47
C GLY A 32 -21.03 43.04 20.36
N SER A 33 -20.85 41.83 19.84
CA SER A 33 -21.73 41.23 18.83
C SER A 33 -23.16 41.07 19.35
N ALA A 34 -23.32 40.72 20.63
CA ALA A 34 -24.64 40.50 21.23
C ALA A 34 -25.40 41.81 21.35
N GLY A 35 -24.73 42.88 21.80
CA GLY A 35 -25.31 44.23 21.83
C GLY A 35 -25.75 44.71 20.45
N PHE A 36 -24.91 44.48 19.43
CA PHE A 36 -25.22 44.86 18.05
C PHE A 36 -26.42 44.08 17.48
N VAL A 37 -26.43 42.75 17.62
CA VAL A 37 -27.49 41.89 17.08
C VAL A 37 -28.82 42.10 17.81
N ALA A 38 -28.78 42.36 19.11
CA ALA A 38 -29.96 42.76 19.88
C ALA A 38 -30.49 44.16 19.50
N GLY A 39 -29.71 44.97 18.79
CA GLY A 39 -30.09 46.33 18.38
C GLY A 39 -30.06 47.34 19.53
N LEU A 40 -29.21 47.12 20.54
CA LEU A 40 -29.12 47.95 21.73
C LEU A 40 -28.22 49.16 21.46
N TYR A 41 -28.71 50.37 21.80
CA TYR A 41 -27.94 51.61 21.72
C TYR A 41 -26.86 51.70 22.81
N ASP A 42 -27.03 50.99 23.93
CA ASP A 42 -26.10 50.91 25.04
C ASP A 42 -26.00 49.46 25.55
N THR A 43 -24.78 48.93 25.63
CA THR A 43 -24.49 47.54 26.05
C THR A 43 -24.71 47.29 27.54
N THR A 44 -24.98 48.33 28.33
CA THR A 44 -25.42 48.20 29.74
C THR A 44 -26.82 47.59 29.87
N SER A 45 -27.64 47.64 28.82
CA SER A 45 -28.97 47.04 28.77
C SER A 45 -28.96 45.54 28.40
N LEU A 46 -27.80 45.01 28.00
CA LEU A 46 -27.58 43.58 27.77
C LEU A 46 -27.16 42.91 29.09
N GLN A 47 -27.91 41.91 29.54
CA GLN A 47 -27.48 41.04 30.62
C GLN A 47 -26.56 39.94 30.05
N ALA A 48 -25.26 40.13 30.23
CA ALA A 48 -24.24 39.17 29.81
C ALA A 48 -23.85 38.29 30.99
N VAL A 49 -24.00 36.97 30.87
CA VAL A 49 -23.74 35.98 31.91
C VAL A 49 -22.71 34.96 31.40
N ALA A 50 -21.70 34.69 32.22
CA ALA A 50 -20.71 33.66 32.00
C ALA A 50 -20.91 32.54 33.02
N VAL A 51 -21.03 31.30 32.54
CA VAL A 51 -21.30 30.11 33.36
C VAL A 51 -20.14 29.13 33.20
N ALA A 52 -19.64 28.60 34.31
CA ALA A 52 -18.61 27.55 34.34
C ALA A 52 -18.55 26.88 35.72
N ASP A 53 -17.81 25.78 35.85
CA ASP A 53 -17.25 25.33 37.13
C ASP A 53 -15.97 26.13 37.45
N TRP A 54 -16.14 27.32 38.04
CA TRP A 54 -15.00 28.22 38.30
C TRP A 54 -14.02 27.63 39.32
N ARG A 55 -14.46 26.68 40.15
CA ARG A 55 -13.59 26.01 41.12
C ARG A 55 -12.71 24.94 40.49
N ALA A 56 -13.18 24.22 39.47
CA ALA A 56 -12.33 23.30 38.70
C ALA A 56 -11.26 24.05 37.88
N GLN A 57 -11.53 25.30 37.51
CA GLN A 57 -10.59 26.17 36.78
C GLN A 57 -9.47 26.73 37.67
N HIS A 58 -9.57 26.63 39.00
CA HIS A 58 -8.50 26.99 39.95
C HIS A 58 -7.55 25.81 40.22
N ARG A 59 -6.55 25.59 39.36
CA ARG A 59 -5.42 24.68 39.64
C ARG A 59 -4.14 25.47 39.94
N GLU A 60 -3.40 24.99 40.93
CA GLU A 60 -2.43 25.71 41.78
C GLU A 60 -1.15 26.30 41.13
N ASP A 61 -0.92 26.29 39.80
CA ASP A 61 0.45 26.52 39.29
C ASP A 61 0.64 27.27 37.95
N SER A 62 -0.19 28.26 37.59
CA SER A 62 0.18 29.19 36.50
C SER A 62 -0.60 30.52 36.52
N THR A 63 0.09 31.67 36.49
CA THR A 63 -0.52 32.95 36.08
C THR A 63 -0.43 33.15 34.57
N PRO A 64 -1.57 33.06 33.87
CA PRO A 64 -2.19 34.20 33.17
C PRO A 64 -3.51 34.59 33.87
N LEU A 65 -4.15 35.71 33.48
CA LEU A 65 -5.40 36.18 34.08
C LEU A 65 -6.44 35.04 34.15
N GLU A 66 -6.96 34.75 35.35
CA GLU A 66 -7.96 33.71 35.58
C GLU A 66 -9.20 33.96 34.68
N PRO A 67 -9.75 32.93 33.99
CA PRO A 67 -10.93 33.07 33.12
C PRO A 67 -12.07 33.86 33.76
N GLU A 68 -12.36 33.60 35.04
CA GLU A 68 -13.36 34.36 35.81
C GLU A 68 -13.05 35.86 35.84
N ALA A 69 -11.80 36.23 36.11
CA ALA A 69 -11.37 37.62 36.18
C ALA A 69 -11.50 38.33 34.82
N ILE A 70 -11.21 37.64 33.73
CA ILE A 70 -11.38 38.15 32.36
C ILE A 70 -12.84 38.51 32.10
N PHE A 71 -13.76 37.56 32.31
CA PHE A 71 -15.19 37.78 32.07
C PHE A 71 -15.76 38.85 33.01
N ARG A 72 -15.35 38.91 34.28
CA ARG A 72 -15.70 40.00 35.20
C ARG A 72 -15.20 41.36 34.72
N SER A 73 -13.96 41.45 34.24
CA SER A 73 -13.40 42.72 33.75
C SER A 73 -14.08 43.24 32.48
N VAL A 74 -14.54 42.32 31.62
CA VAL A 74 -15.33 42.64 30.42
C VAL A 74 -16.77 42.99 30.80
N GLY A 75 -17.21 42.68 32.02
CA GLY A 75 -18.50 43.08 32.61
C GLY A 75 -19.61 42.04 32.51
N TYR A 76 -19.25 40.75 32.52
CA TYR A 76 -20.20 39.65 32.66
C TYR A 76 -20.57 39.41 34.14
N LEU A 77 -21.82 39.00 34.35
CA LEU A 77 -22.23 38.33 35.58
C LEU A 77 -21.69 36.90 35.55
N VAL A 78 -20.97 36.49 36.59
CA VAL A 78 -20.37 35.16 36.66
C VAL A 78 -21.22 34.26 37.56
N VAL A 79 -21.58 33.07 37.05
CA VAL A 79 -22.40 32.05 37.74
C VAL A 79 -21.62 30.74 37.83
N ASP A 80 -21.47 30.21 39.05
CA ASP A 80 -20.75 28.96 39.33
C ASP A 80 -21.68 27.76 39.26
N VAL A 81 -21.36 26.79 38.39
CA VAL A 81 -22.14 25.56 38.19
C VAL A 81 -21.19 24.36 38.19
N GLN A 82 -21.20 23.61 39.29
CA GLN A 82 -20.32 22.44 39.45
C GLN A 82 -20.85 21.19 38.73
N ASP A 83 -22.18 21.04 38.64
CA ASP A 83 -22.82 19.91 37.99
C ASP A 83 -23.53 20.40 36.72
N ARG A 84 -23.00 20.04 35.55
CA ARG A 84 -23.55 20.47 34.26
C ARG A 84 -24.99 20.00 34.04
N THR A 85 -25.43 18.92 34.70
CA THR A 85 -26.81 18.41 34.57
C THR A 85 -27.85 19.36 35.17
N CYS A 86 -27.46 20.22 36.13
CA CYS A 86 -28.33 21.22 36.75
C CYS A 86 -28.15 22.63 36.18
N LEU A 87 -27.35 22.79 35.11
CA LEU A 87 -27.02 24.08 34.51
C LEU A 87 -28.28 24.90 34.13
N PRO A 88 -29.31 24.33 33.47
CA PRO A 88 -30.54 25.07 33.20
C PRO A 88 -31.29 25.49 34.47
N ASP A 89 -31.30 24.65 35.51
CA ASP A 89 -31.97 24.95 36.79
C ASP A 89 -31.28 26.11 37.52
N CYS A 90 -29.95 26.10 37.55
CA CYS A 90 -29.14 27.15 38.17
C CYS A 90 -29.39 28.50 37.49
N LEU A 91 -29.40 28.52 36.15
CA LEU A 91 -29.67 29.75 35.39
C LEU A 91 -31.09 30.29 35.62
N LEU A 92 -32.10 29.42 35.68
CA LEU A 92 -33.46 29.84 35.97
C LEU A 92 -33.58 30.48 37.35
N GLN A 93 -32.87 29.92 38.35
CA GLN A 93 -32.92 30.41 39.72
C GLN A 93 -32.11 31.69 39.93
N ASP A 94 -30.90 31.76 39.40
CA ASP A 94 -29.90 32.77 39.79
C ASP A 94 -29.82 33.94 38.79
N VAL A 95 -30.30 33.75 37.56
CA VAL A 95 -30.30 34.77 36.50
C VAL A 95 -31.72 35.22 36.18
N PHE A 96 -32.57 34.30 35.71
CA PHE A 96 -33.86 34.68 35.14
C PHE A 96 -34.93 35.02 36.19
N ARG A 97 -34.86 34.44 37.40
CA ARG A 97 -35.83 34.72 38.47
C ARG A 97 -35.85 36.18 38.92
N ALA A 98 -34.75 36.91 38.75
CA ALA A 98 -34.60 38.28 39.20
C ALA A 98 -35.30 39.30 38.29
N ASP A 99 -35.63 38.92 37.05
CA ASP A 99 -36.26 39.81 36.06
C ASP A 99 -37.73 39.43 35.85
N PRO A 100 -38.69 40.30 36.21
CA PRO A 100 -40.11 40.02 36.04
C PRO A 100 -40.59 40.21 34.58
N ASN A 101 -39.73 40.66 33.67
CA ASN A 101 -40.12 40.92 32.28
C ASN A 101 -39.83 39.72 31.38
N PRO A 102 -40.75 39.36 30.47
CA PRO A 102 -40.50 38.31 29.48
C PRO A 102 -39.37 38.71 28.53
N ILE A 103 -38.54 37.73 28.16
CA ILE A 103 -37.35 37.94 27.34
C ILE A 103 -37.74 38.32 25.90
N GLU A 104 -37.05 39.33 25.35
CA GLU A 104 -37.21 39.79 23.96
C GLU A 104 -36.06 39.31 23.05
N GLU A 105 -34.86 39.14 23.60
CA GLU A 105 -33.71 38.54 22.88
C GLU A 105 -32.96 37.57 23.81
N LEU A 106 -32.74 36.34 23.36
CA LEU A 106 -31.92 35.35 24.04
C LEU A 106 -30.81 34.86 23.12
N ILE A 107 -29.56 35.01 23.54
CA ILE A 107 -28.38 34.54 22.82
C ILE A 107 -27.64 33.54 23.72
N LEU A 108 -27.46 32.31 23.25
CA LEU A 108 -26.67 31.28 23.91
C LEU A 108 -25.37 31.06 23.13
N ALA A 109 -24.22 31.19 23.77
CA ALA A 109 -22.92 30.87 23.19
C ALA A 109 -22.37 29.59 23.82
N THR A 110 -22.37 28.49 23.06
CA THR A 110 -21.96 27.15 23.52
C THR A 110 -21.67 26.25 22.32
N THR A 111 -20.75 25.31 22.48
CA THR A 111 -20.52 24.18 21.55
C THR A 111 -21.09 22.86 22.09
N GLY A 112 -21.64 22.87 23.32
CA GLY A 112 -22.24 21.72 23.97
C GLY A 112 -23.78 21.73 23.92
N VAL A 113 -24.38 20.65 24.42
CA VAL A 113 -25.83 20.47 24.47
C VAL A 113 -26.46 20.89 25.80
N ASP A 114 -25.67 21.05 26.86
CA ASP A 114 -26.14 21.18 28.24
C ASP A 114 -26.90 22.50 28.50
N LEU A 115 -26.54 23.56 27.77
CA LEU A 115 -27.15 24.89 27.88
C LEU A 115 -28.46 25.02 27.05
N LEU A 116 -28.64 24.21 26.01
CA LEU A 116 -29.77 24.31 25.08
C LEU A 116 -31.17 24.17 25.73
N PRO A 117 -31.38 23.29 26.74
CA PRO A 117 -32.69 23.14 27.40
C PRO A 117 -33.22 24.42 28.06
N VAL A 118 -32.37 25.43 28.33
CA VAL A 118 -32.81 26.73 28.84
C VAL A 118 -33.82 27.40 27.89
N ILE A 119 -33.66 27.21 26.58
CA ILE A 119 -34.49 27.83 25.53
C ILE A 119 -35.97 27.56 25.76
N ASP A 120 -36.35 26.33 26.11
CA ASP A 120 -37.76 25.95 26.27
C ASP A 120 -38.32 26.24 27.66
N ARG A 121 -37.45 26.60 28.62
CA ARG A 121 -37.81 26.76 30.04
C ARG A 121 -37.99 28.21 30.49
N VAL A 122 -37.51 29.17 29.70
CA VAL A 122 -37.62 30.60 30.02
C VAL A 122 -38.87 31.25 29.42
N GLU A 123 -39.43 32.21 30.14
CA GLU A 123 -40.56 33.03 29.66
C GLU A 123 -40.06 34.06 28.64
N VAL A 124 -40.67 34.04 27.45
CA VAL A 124 -40.32 34.92 26.32
C VAL A 124 -41.57 35.64 25.81
N THR A 125 -41.35 36.76 25.12
CA THR A 125 -42.41 37.45 24.38
C THR A 125 -42.76 36.71 23.08
N ASP A 126 -43.95 36.99 22.51
CA ASP A 126 -44.41 36.36 21.26
C ASP A 126 -43.48 36.63 20.06
N ASN A 127 -42.72 37.73 20.09
CA ASN A 127 -41.78 38.12 19.02
C ASN A 127 -40.32 37.97 19.46
N ALA A 128 -40.05 37.17 20.48
CA ALA A 128 -38.70 37.00 20.98
C ALA A 128 -37.79 36.35 19.94
N ARG A 129 -36.55 36.84 19.84
CA ARG A 129 -35.54 36.26 18.96
C ARG A 129 -34.58 35.42 19.77
N ILE A 130 -34.43 34.15 19.38
CA ILE A 130 -33.56 33.19 20.06
C ILE A 130 -32.43 32.80 19.11
N ARG A 131 -31.19 32.95 19.59
CA ARG A 131 -29.97 32.69 18.84
C ARG A 131 -29.09 31.71 19.58
N VAL A 132 -28.48 30.81 18.82
CA VAL A 132 -27.42 29.93 19.31
C VAL A 132 -26.16 30.21 18.50
N TRP A 133 -25.09 30.55 19.21
CA TRP A 133 -23.75 30.71 18.68
C TRP A 133 -22.92 29.49 19.05
N GLY A 134 -22.62 28.66 18.06
CA GLY A 134 -21.90 27.40 18.25
C GLY A 134 -20.98 27.07 17.08
N ASP A 135 -20.43 25.86 17.07
CA ASP A 135 -19.57 25.31 16.01
C ASP A 135 -20.35 24.48 14.98
N ASP A 136 -21.38 23.75 15.42
CA ASP A 136 -22.19 22.88 14.56
C ASP A 136 -23.70 23.11 14.71
N GLU A 137 -24.37 23.38 13.58
CA GLU A 137 -25.83 23.56 13.52
C GLU A 137 -26.58 22.24 13.76
N ALA A 138 -25.99 21.10 13.38
CA ALA A 138 -26.66 19.81 13.51
C ALA A 138 -26.90 19.43 14.98
N THR A 139 -25.96 19.77 15.86
CA THR A 139 -26.07 19.63 17.32
C THR A 139 -27.29 20.37 17.88
N VAL A 140 -27.52 21.61 17.43
CA VAL A 140 -28.70 22.41 17.85
C VAL A 140 -30.00 21.81 17.32
N ARG A 141 -30.02 21.32 16.07
CA ARG A 141 -31.19 20.68 15.47
C ARG A 141 -31.54 19.34 16.14
N ALA A 142 -30.54 18.59 16.58
CA ALA A 142 -30.71 17.32 17.28
C ALA A 142 -31.32 17.47 18.68
N ALA A 143 -31.18 18.65 19.30
CA ALA A 143 -31.72 18.92 20.64
C ALA A 143 -33.26 18.97 20.71
N GLY A 144 -33.96 18.96 19.56
CA GLY A 144 -35.43 18.81 19.52
C GLY A 144 -36.20 19.97 20.14
N LEU A 145 -35.66 21.18 20.06
CA LEU A 145 -36.18 22.38 20.72
C LEU A 145 -37.51 22.83 20.11
N SER A 146 -38.40 23.36 20.95
CA SER A 146 -39.79 23.68 20.59
C SER A 146 -39.97 25.04 19.89
N ARG A 147 -38.89 25.83 19.77
CA ARG A 147 -38.89 27.22 19.32
C ARG A 147 -38.03 27.39 18.06
N ASP A 148 -38.34 28.40 17.26
CA ASP A 148 -37.53 28.76 16.09
C ASP A 148 -36.21 29.40 16.54
N ILE A 149 -35.09 28.83 16.07
CA ILE A 149 -33.74 29.21 16.49
C ILE A 149 -32.95 29.74 15.30
N ILE A 150 -32.29 30.88 15.51
CA ILE A 150 -31.35 31.45 14.56
C ILE A 150 -29.95 30.97 14.96
N PHE A 151 -29.41 30.01 14.21
CA PHE A 151 -28.03 29.54 14.39
C PHE A 151 -27.04 30.49 13.71
N GLN A 152 -25.90 30.73 14.36
CA GLN A 152 -24.78 31.44 13.77
C GLN A 152 -23.45 30.81 14.23
N PRO A 153 -22.52 30.49 13.32
CA PRO A 153 -21.21 29.98 13.71
C PRO A 153 -20.40 30.97 14.54
N LEU A 154 -19.75 30.52 15.63
CA LEU A 154 -18.89 31.35 16.50
C LEU A 154 -17.75 32.02 15.71
N VAL A 155 -17.12 31.29 14.79
CA VAL A 155 -16.04 31.80 13.92
C VAL A 155 -16.54 32.87 12.92
N GLY A 156 -17.86 32.95 12.70
CA GLY A 156 -18.48 33.94 11.81
C GLY A 156 -18.87 35.24 12.51
N LEU A 157 -18.62 35.38 13.82
CA LEU A 157 -18.96 36.58 14.59
C LEU A 157 -17.92 37.69 14.42
N HIS A 158 -18.39 38.93 14.39
CA HIS A 158 -17.52 40.08 14.18
C HIS A 158 -16.60 40.30 15.39
N GLY A 159 -15.28 40.25 15.17
CA GLY A 159 -14.27 40.36 16.24
C GLY A 159 -13.73 39.01 16.75
N ILE A 160 -14.30 37.88 16.32
CA ILE A 160 -13.73 36.55 16.55
C ILE A 160 -12.98 36.14 15.27
N LYS A 161 -11.66 36.32 15.25
CA LYS A 161 -10.79 35.84 14.16
C LYS A 161 -9.88 34.76 14.73
N GLY A 162 -10.04 33.52 14.29
CA GLY A 162 -9.06 32.47 14.53
C GLY A 162 -7.71 32.86 13.91
N LYS A 163 -6.61 32.39 14.49
CA LYS A 163 -5.27 32.68 13.97
C LYS A 163 -5.05 31.92 12.66
N ASN A 164 -4.63 32.63 11.62
CA ASN A 164 -4.23 31.99 10.37
C ASN A 164 -2.84 31.38 10.53
N VAL A 165 -2.70 30.09 10.22
CA VAL A 165 -1.43 29.35 10.29
C VAL A 165 -0.89 29.12 8.89
N TRP A 166 0.36 29.52 8.68
CA TRP A 166 1.13 29.22 7.47
C TRP A 166 2.35 28.37 7.81
N VAL A 167 2.59 27.33 7.01
CA VAL A 167 3.65 26.35 7.26
C VAL A 167 4.57 26.28 6.05
N TYR A 168 5.88 26.42 6.29
CA TYR A 168 6.92 26.29 5.28
C TYR A 168 7.89 25.21 5.73
N ILE A 169 8.04 24.16 4.91
CA ILE A 169 8.81 22.97 5.26
C ILE A 169 10.00 22.86 4.32
N ASP A 170 11.20 22.94 4.88
CA ASP A 170 12.39 22.46 4.21
C ASP A 170 12.37 20.92 4.22
N PHE A 171 11.63 20.34 3.28
CA PHE A 171 11.38 18.91 3.27
C PHE A 171 12.66 18.13 2.96
N GLU A 172 13.55 18.69 2.13
CA GLU A 172 14.88 18.12 1.89
C GLU A 172 15.65 17.98 3.21
N ASN A 173 15.80 19.07 3.97
CA ASN A 173 16.54 19.03 5.23
C ASN A 173 15.89 18.16 6.30
N ILE A 174 14.57 18.24 6.46
CA ILE A 174 13.82 17.44 7.43
C ILE A 174 13.91 15.96 7.10
N SER A 175 13.70 15.56 5.85
CA SER A 175 13.77 14.15 5.44
C SER A 175 15.18 13.58 5.61
N ILE A 176 16.22 14.35 5.27
CA ILE A 176 17.63 13.97 5.50
C ILE A 176 17.88 13.79 7.00
N SER A 177 17.50 14.77 7.82
CA SER A 177 17.70 14.74 9.27
C SER A 177 17.00 13.54 9.92
N LEU A 178 15.75 13.27 9.56
CA LEU A 178 15.01 12.10 10.06
C LEU A 178 15.72 10.80 9.67
N ASN A 179 16.15 10.67 8.40
CA ASN A 179 16.82 9.48 7.94
C ASN A 179 18.21 9.28 8.58
N GLU A 180 18.97 10.35 8.82
CA GLU A 180 20.26 10.31 9.53
C GLU A 180 20.12 9.86 10.99
N GLN A 181 19.02 10.25 11.66
CA GLN A 181 18.68 9.76 13.00
C GLN A 181 18.16 8.30 12.98
N GLY A 182 18.05 7.69 11.81
CA GLY A 182 17.64 6.29 11.64
C GLY A 182 16.14 6.09 11.56
N PHE A 183 15.33 7.14 11.38
CA PHE A 183 13.90 7.03 11.15
C PHE A 183 13.58 6.62 9.72
N VAL A 184 12.48 5.89 9.56
CA VAL A 184 11.85 5.60 8.29
C VAL A 184 10.81 6.67 8.01
N VAL A 185 11.00 7.39 6.92
CA VAL A 185 10.12 8.49 6.54
C VAL A 185 8.91 7.92 5.79
N ASN A 186 7.91 7.47 6.55
CA ASN A 186 6.59 7.20 5.99
C ASN A 186 5.90 8.53 5.66
N LEU A 187 5.78 8.83 4.36
CA LEU A 187 5.29 10.11 3.87
C LEU A 187 3.83 10.35 4.24
N ASP A 188 2.97 9.33 4.14
CA ASP A 188 1.54 9.49 4.45
C ASP A 188 1.34 9.84 5.92
N HIS A 189 2.05 9.12 6.80
CA HIS A 189 2.02 9.34 8.24
C HIS A 189 2.62 10.70 8.61
N LEU A 190 3.74 11.07 8.00
CA LEU A 190 4.38 12.37 8.22
C LEU A 190 3.44 13.52 7.82
N ILE A 191 2.79 13.43 6.65
CA ILE A 191 1.81 14.42 6.18
C ILE A 191 0.67 14.59 7.20
N GLU A 192 0.05 13.49 7.62
CA GLU A 192 -1.07 13.52 8.57
C GLU A 192 -0.68 14.23 9.87
N ARG A 193 0.47 13.86 10.44
CA ARG A 193 0.97 14.43 11.70
C ARG A 193 1.36 15.90 11.57
N LEU A 194 2.01 16.30 10.47
CA LEU A 194 2.33 17.71 10.23
C LEU A 194 1.06 18.56 10.07
N VAL A 195 0.05 18.08 9.33
CA VAL A 195 -1.21 18.80 9.17
C VAL A 195 -1.94 18.94 10.51
N SER A 196 -2.05 17.85 11.26
CA SER A 196 -2.69 17.85 12.58
C SER A 196 -1.98 18.78 13.57
N GLN A 197 -0.64 18.74 13.62
CA GLN A 197 0.14 19.62 14.48
C GLN A 197 0.00 21.09 14.06
N ALA A 198 -0.02 21.40 12.76
CA ALA A 198 -0.25 22.78 12.29
C ALA A 198 -1.63 23.30 12.71
N GLN A 199 -2.67 22.46 12.62
CA GLN A 199 -4.04 22.82 13.00
C GLN A 199 -4.18 23.09 14.50
N ALA A 200 -3.32 22.52 15.35
CA ALA A 200 -3.29 22.83 16.77
C ALA A 200 -2.87 24.29 17.08
N HIS A 201 -2.27 24.99 16.12
CA HIS A 201 -1.89 26.41 16.26
C HIS A 201 -2.94 27.40 15.69
N GLY A 202 -4.01 26.89 15.07
CA GLY A 202 -5.06 27.68 14.44
C GLY A 202 -5.44 27.17 13.04
N LYS A 203 -6.13 28.00 12.27
CA LYS A 203 -6.64 27.61 10.95
C LYS A 203 -5.49 27.51 9.94
N LEU A 204 -5.19 26.29 9.47
CA LEU A 204 -4.21 26.06 8.41
C LEU A 204 -4.68 26.66 7.07
N VAL A 205 -4.06 27.76 6.65
CA VAL A 205 -4.41 28.46 5.40
C VAL A 205 -3.44 28.09 4.27
N LYS A 206 -2.17 27.87 4.60
CA LYS A 206 -1.12 27.56 3.62
C LYS A 206 -0.12 26.57 4.20
N MET A 207 0.28 25.59 3.40
CA MET A 207 1.36 24.66 3.72
C MET A 207 2.16 24.39 2.45
N ALA A 208 3.48 24.53 2.51
CA ALA A 208 4.37 24.33 1.37
C ALA A 208 5.59 23.49 1.77
N ALA A 209 5.95 22.52 0.92
CA ALA A 209 7.06 21.61 1.12
C ALA A 209 8.11 21.78 0.02
N TYR A 210 9.28 22.27 0.42
CA TYR A 210 10.40 22.62 -0.45
C TYR A 210 11.37 21.45 -0.54
N ALA A 211 11.58 20.94 -1.74
CA ALA A 211 12.57 19.92 -2.02
C ALA A 211 12.92 19.86 -3.52
N PRO A 212 14.01 19.17 -3.89
CA PRO A 212 14.32 18.82 -5.28
C PRO A 212 13.40 17.70 -5.81
N TRP A 213 12.08 17.93 -5.74
CA TRP A 213 11.05 17.02 -6.22
C TRP A 213 11.29 16.60 -7.68
N GLY A 214 10.99 15.34 -7.98
CA GLY A 214 11.14 14.77 -9.33
C GLY A 214 12.59 14.53 -9.75
N GLN A 215 13.57 14.76 -8.86
CA GLN A 215 14.97 14.38 -9.08
C GLN A 215 15.25 13.10 -8.29
N ARG A 216 15.30 11.98 -9.02
CA ARG A 216 15.58 10.67 -8.42
C ARG A 216 16.90 10.72 -7.63
N GLY A 217 16.88 10.13 -6.43
CA GLY A 217 18.04 10.05 -5.56
C GLY A 217 18.40 11.35 -4.82
N ALA A 218 17.62 12.43 -5.00
CA ALA A 218 17.87 13.71 -4.34
C ALA A 218 17.40 13.74 -2.89
N LEU A 219 16.28 13.06 -2.61
CA LEU A 219 15.75 12.89 -1.27
C LEU A 219 16.13 11.51 -0.73
N PRO A 220 16.20 11.35 0.61
CA PRO A 220 16.11 10.05 1.23
C PRO A 220 14.83 9.32 0.81
N PRO A 221 14.80 7.98 0.90
CA PRO A 221 13.62 7.24 0.52
C PRO A 221 12.46 7.65 1.38
N LEU A 222 11.37 7.93 0.68
CA LEU A 222 10.07 8.14 1.25
C LEU A 222 9.31 6.85 1.03
N VAL A 223 8.73 6.30 2.09
CA VAL A 223 7.87 5.12 1.97
C VAL A 223 6.42 5.48 2.24
N ASP A 224 5.49 4.67 1.77
CA ASP A 224 4.09 4.77 2.22
C ASP A 224 3.81 3.82 3.39
N SER A 225 2.55 3.79 3.82
CA SER A 225 2.10 2.91 4.91
C SER A 225 2.22 1.41 4.62
N SER A 226 2.45 1.03 3.36
CA SER A 226 2.74 -0.35 2.96
C SER A 226 4.25 -0.64 2.84
N GLY A 227 5.10 0.36 3.13
CA GLY A 227 6.55 0.25 2.99
C GLY A 227 7.06 0.43 1.55
N ARG A 228 6.18 0.78 0.60
CA ARG A 228 6.58 1.01 -0.79
C ARG A 228 7.35 2.32 -0.90
N GLU A 229 8.45 2.32 -1.65
CA GLU A 229 9.15 3.56 -2.02
C GLU A 229 8.29 4.44 -2.95
N VAL A 230 8.06 5.69 -2.52
CA VAL A 230 7.12 6.64 -3.13
C VAL A 230 7.72 8.03 -3.34
N ALA A 231 9.05 8.14 -3.35
CA ALA A 231 9.75 9.41 -3.57
C ALA A 231 9.31 10.11 -4.87
N ASP A 232 9.09 9.35 -5.94
CA ASP A 232 8.63 9.86 -7.24
C ASP A 232 7.15 10.31 -7.20
N ASP A 233 6.32 9.65 -6.39
CA ASP A 233 4.89 9.94 -6.22
C ASP A 233 4.63 11.05 -5.18
N ALA A 234 5.66 11.45 -4.43
CA ALA A 234 5.55 12.36 -3.29
C ALA A 234 4.89 13.71 -3.62
N PRO A 235 5.19 14.39 -4.75
CA PRO A 235 4.54 15.66 -5.08
C PRO A 235 3.03 15.50 -5.26
N ALA A 236 2.58 14.43 -5.92
CA ALA A 236 1.16 14.18 -6.12
C ALA A 236 0.44 13.93 -4.79
N ARG A 237 1.06 13.17 -3.88
CA ARG A 237 0.52 12.90 -2.53
C ARG A 237 0.42 14.17 -1.70
N LEU A 238 1.45 15.02 -1.71
CA LEU A 238 1.44 16.32 -1.04
C LEU A 238 0.31 17.21 -1.55
N MET A 239 0.13 17.30 -2.88
CA MET A 239 -0.96 18.08 -3.47
C MET A 239 -2.35 17.57 -3.05
N MET A 240 -2.54 16.24 -2.96
CA MET A 240 -3.80 15.65 -2.49
C MET A 240 -4.09 16.03 -1.03
N ALA A 241 -3.05 16.23 -0.21
CA ALA A 241 -3.14 16.72 1.16
C ALA A 241 -3.19 18.26 1.26
N ASN A 242 -3.35 18.96 0.13
CA ASN A 242 -3.36 20.42 0.05
C ASN A 242 -2.05 21.08 0.56
N ILE A 243 -0.93 20.38 0.39
CA ILE A 243 0.43 20.87 0.62
C ILE A 243 1.06 21.17 -0.73
N ASP A 244 1.56 22.39 -0.93
CA ASP A 244 2.18 22.81 -2.19
C ASP A 244 3.62 22.25 -2.31
N PRO A 245 3.92 21.34 -3.25
CA PRO A 245 5.28 20.87 -3.48
C PRO A 245 6.09 21.91 -4.27
N VAL A 246 7.03 22.57 -3.61
CA VAL A 246 7.86 23.62 -4.22
C VAL A 246 9.18 23.06 -4.72
N PHE A 247 9.32 22.96 -6.05
CA PHE A 247 10.48 22.39 -6.74
C PHE A 247 11.68 23.34 -6.76
N HIS A 248 12.86 22.92 -6.28
CA HIS A 248 14.12 23.63 -6.51
C HIS A 248 15.24 22.70 -6.99
N LEU A 249 16.40 23.27 -7.34
CA LEU A 249 17.59 22.47 -7.65
C LEU A 249 18.23 21.96 -6.35
N PRO A 250 18.85 20.77 -6.32
CA PRO A 250 19.55 20.27 -5.14
C PRO A 250 20.75 21.15 -4.78
N GLY A 251 20.99 21.36 -3.49
CA GLY A 251 22.16 22.09 -3.01
C GLY A 251 21.99 22.68 -1.61
N LYS A 252 23.09 22.75 -0.85
CA LYS A 252 23.16 23.12 0.58
C LYS A 252 22.58 24.49 0.99
N GLN A 253 22.08 25.32 0.08
CA GLN A 253 21.49 26.66 0.37
C GLN A 253 20.30 27.04 -0.54
N SER A 254 19.87 26.14 -1.44
CA SER A 254 18.84 26.49 -2.43
C SER A 254 17.44 26.56 -1.84
N ALA A 255 17.14 25.68 -0.87
CA ALA A 255 15.87 25.69 -0.16
C ALA A 255 15.75 26.94 0.71
N ASP A 256 16.78 27.24 1.51
CA ASP A 256 16.79 28.35 2.48
C ASP A 256 16.50 29.71 1.85
N ILE A 257 17.22 30.04 0.76
CA ILE A 257 17.02 31.31 0.05
C ILE A 257 15.59 31.44 -0.46
N ARG A 258 15.02 30.32 -0.94
CA ARG A 258 13.68 30.31 -1.51
C ARG A 258 12.61 30.41 -0.42
N ILE A 259 12.73 29.64 0.65
CA ILE A 259 11.85 29.72 1.81
C ILE A 259 11.89 31.12 2.39
N ALA A 260 13.09 31.68 2.64
CA ALA A 260 13.27 33.02 3.18
C ALA A 260 12.58 34.09 2.30
N ARG A 261 12.76 34.02 0.98
CA ARG A 261 12.11 34.95 0.05
C ARG A 261 10.60 34.81 0.09
N ASP A 262 10.09 33.59 0.03
CA ASP A 262 8.65 33.33 -0.05
C ASP A 262 7.96 33.72 1.27
N VAL A 263 8.52 33.34 2.43
CA VAL A 263 8.04 33.74 3.76
C VAL A 263 8.00 35.25 3.93
N LEU A 264 9.09 35.97 3.60
CA LEU A 264 9.15 37.42 3.76
C LEU A 264 8.22 38.17 2.80
N THR A 265 8.04 37.64 1.59
CA THR A 265 7.09 38.19 0.60
C THR A 265 5.67 38.01 1.11
N ASP A 266 5.35 36.78 1.52
CA ASP A 266 4.01 36.42 1.96
C ASP A 266 3.63 37.17 3.25
N ALA A 267 4.56 37.32 4.19
CA ALA A 267 4.37 38.08 5.44
C ALA A 267 4.13 39.58 5.21
N GLY A 268 4.37 40.09 4.00
CA GLY A 268 4.06 41.46 3.60
C GLY A 268 2.59 41.68 3.19
N HIS A 269 1.81 40.62 3.01
CA HIS A 269 0.41 40.73 2.60
C HIS A 269 -0.54 41.00 3.79
N PRO A 270 -1.66 41.71 3.59
CA PRO A 270 -2.67 41.96 4.64
C PRO A 270 -3.29 40.67 5.22
N GLU A 271 -3.34 39.61 4.40
CA GLU A 271 -3.84 38.27 4.77
C GLU A 271 -2.73 37.36 5.33
N ALA A 272 -1.57 37.92 5.71
CA ALA A 272 -0.45 37.16 6.22
C ALA A 272 -0.83 36.36 7.46
N GLY A 273 -0.39 35.09 7.52
CA GLY A 273 -0.58 34.21 8.68
C GLY A 273 -0.20 34.90 9.99
N ASP A 274 -1.01 34.73 11.02
CA ASP A 274 -0.76 35.22 12.38
C ASP A 274 0.29 34.36 13.10
N VAL A 275 0.29 33.07 12.76
CA VAL A 275 1.29 32.07 13.17
C VAL A 275 2.01 31.57 11.92
N ILE A 276 3.34 31.64 11.95
CA ILE A 276 4.21 31.14 10.88
C ILE A 276 5.05 30.00 11.46
N ILE A 277 4.87 28.81 10.90
CA ILE A 277 5.61 27.62 11.25
C ILE A 277 6.72 27.40 10.21
N LEU A 278 7.96 27.35 10.67
CA LEU A 278 9.14 27.06 9.84
C LEU A 278 9.69 25.69 10.24
N ALA A 279 9.53 24.69 9.39
CA ALA A 279 10.13 23.39 9.61
C ALA A 279 11.51 23.34 8.95
N THR A 280 12.55 23.42 9.77
CA THR A 280 13.95 23.50 9.34
C THR A 280 14.89 22.96 10.42
N GLY A 281 15.98 22.32 10.00
CA GLY A 281 17.10 21.93 10.86
C GLY A 281 18.25 22.94 10.89
N ASP A 282 18.26 23.95 10.02
CA ASP A 282 19.43 24.82 9.80
C ASP A 282 19.46 26.07 10.69
N ARG A 283 20.67 26.57 10.93
CA ARG A 283 21.04 27.62 11.90
C ARG A 283 20.85 29.04 11.38
N ASP A 284 20.65 29.21 10.07
CA ASP A 284 20.80 30.51 9.39
C ASP A 284 19.47 31.26 9.11
N PHE A 285 18.33 30.82 9.68
CA PHE A 285 17.03 31.48 9.51
C PHE A 285 16.81 32.76 10.35
N ASN A 286 17.82 33.24 11.08
CA ASN A 286 17.68 34.45 11.93
C ASN A 286 17.27 35.71 11.14
N ASP A 287 17.71 35.81 9.89
CA ASP A 287 17.38 36.91 8.99
C ASP A 287 15.91 36.89 8.52
N VAL A 288 15.21 35.76 8.70
CA VAL A 288 13.76 35.63 8.46
C VAL A 288 12.98 35.84 9.75
N ILE A 289 13.43 35.21 10.83
CA ILE A 289 12.75 35.22 12.14
C ILE A 289 12.60 36.65 12.69
N ASN A 290 13.67 37.44 12.70
CA ASN A 290 13.66 38.78 13.27
C ASN A 290 12.64 39.72 12.58
N PRO A 291 12.59 39.80 11.22
CA PRO A 291 11.55 40.54 10.53
C PRO A 291 10.11 40.05 10.76
N LEU A 292 9.89 38.77 11.08
CA LEU A 292 8.56 38.25 11.42
C LEU A 292 8.13 38.70 12.82
N LEU A 293 9.03 38.57 13.80
CA LEU A 293 8.78 39.05 15.17
C LEU A 293 8.55 40.57 15.22
N GLN A 294 9.30 41.35 14.45
CA GLN A 294 9.09 42.81 14.32
C GLN A 294 7.71 43.17 13.74
N ARG A 295 7.07 42.26 13.00
CA ARG A 295 5.71 42.43 12.47
C ARG A 295 4.63 41.85 13.38
N ASN A 296 4.96 41.56 14.65
CA ASN A 296 4.06 40.94 15.64
C ASN A 296 3.47 39.59 15.17
N LYS A 297 4.23 38.82 14.39
CA LYS A 297 3.86 37.45 14.01
C LYS A 297 4.38 36.46 15.04
N THR A 298 3.61 35.41 15.33
CA THR A 298 4.06 34.30 16.16
C THR A 298 4.87 33.35 15.29
N VAL A 299 6.08 32.99 15.71
CA VAL A 299 6.96 32.08 14.96
C VAL A 299 7.15 30.78 15.74
N VAL A 300 6.78 29.67 15.12
CA VAL A 300 7.02 28.31 15.61
C VAL A 300 8.07 27.66 14.72
N VAL A 301 9.04 26.98 15.32
CA VAL A 301 10.07 26.23 14.59
C VAL A 301 9.85 24.75 14.81
N TRP A 302 9.77 23.99 13.72
CA TRP A 302 9.77 22.53 13.76
C TRP A 302 11.16 22.01 13.38
N GLY A 303 11.82 21.35 14.32
CA GLY A 303 13.15 20.77 14.14
C GLY A 303 13.14 19.24 14.25
N VAL A 304 14.31 18.63 14.05
CA VAL A 304 14.55 17.20 14.33
C VAL A 304 15.58 17.11 15.44
N ARG A 305 15.32 16.29 16.48
CA ARG A 305 16.27 16.12 17.59
C ARG A 305 17.63 15.68 17.08
N GLY A 306 18.68 16.20 17.70
CA GLY A 306 20.06 15.90 17.32
C GLY A 306 20.57 16.69 16.09
N SER A 307 19.68 17.17 15.23
CA SER A 307 20.04 17.91 14.01
C SER A 307 19.74 19.42 14.11
N THR A 308 18.84 19.86 14.99
CA THR A 308 18.56 21.29 15.21
C THR A 308 19.70 22.03 15.92
N GLY A 309 20.11 23.18 15.38
CA GLY A 309 21.17 24.01 15.96
C GLY A 309 20.88 24.56 17.36
N ARG A 310 21.90 24.56 18.23
CA ARG A 310 21.84 25.06 19.62
C ARG A 310 21.44 26.54 19.77
N LEU A 311 21.61 27.34 18.72
CA LEU A 311 21.26 28.77 18.72
C LEU A 311 19.74 29.00 18.64
N LEU A 312 19.02 28.19 17.86
CA LEU A 312 17.54 28.23 17.79
C LEU A 312 16.91 27.89 19.14
N GLN A 313 17.51 26.95 19.88
CA GLN A 313 17.06 26.55 21.23
C GLN A 313 17.22 27.65 22.27
N SER A 314 18.06 28.66 22.01
CA SER A 314 18.40 29.72 22.97
C SER A 314 17.58 31.00 22.79
N HIS A 315 16.69 31.07 21.80
CA HIS A 315 15.94 32.28 21.50
C HIS A 315 14.63 32.33 22.34
N PRO A 316 14.48 33.26 23.30
CA PRO A 316 13.40 33.23 24.30
C PRO A 316 11.99 33.54 23.75
N SER A 317 11.89 33.94 22.47
CA SER A 317 10.61 34.32 21.83
C SER A 317 10.15 33.32 20.77
N LEU A 318 10.87 32.20 20.60
CA LEU A 318 10.54 31.15 19.66
C LEU A 318 9.93 29.95 20.39
N GLN A 319 8.87 29.39 19.83
CA GLN A 319 8.37 28.09 20.22
C GLN A 319 9.07 27.03 19.36
N LEU A 320 9.82 26.13 19.98
CA LEU A 320 10.52 25.04 19.30
C LEU A 320 9.81 23.72 19.60
N GLU A 321 9.44 23.02 18.54
CA GLU A 321 8.83 21.68 18.59
C GLU A 321 9.66 20.72 17.74
N TYR A 322 9.65 19.44 18.10
CA TYR A 322 10.43 18.42 17.40
C TYR A 322 9.49 17.50 16.63
N ILE A 323 9.76 17.35 15.34
CA ILE A 323 8.98 16.50 14.43
C ILE A 323 8.99 15.07 14.93
N ASP A 324 10.15 14.57 15.36
CA ASP A 324 10.27 13.21 15.90
C ASP A 324 9.47 12.98 17.20
N ASP A 325 9.14 14.03 17.98
CA ASP A 325 8.29 13.90 19.17
C ASP A 325 6.81 13.72 18.84
N PHE A 326 6.29 14.46 17.85
CA PHE A 326 4.86 14.43 17.51
C PHE A 326 4.50 13.49 16.35
N THR A 327 5.49 12.86 15.71
CA THR A 327 5.27 11.93 14.59
C THR A 327 5.38 10.45 14.96
N ASP A 328 5.93 10.07 16.12
CA ASP A 328 6.10 8.65 16.51
C ASP A 328 6.71 7.76 15.40
N LEU A 329 7.63 8.29 14.59
CA LEU A 329 8.18 7.58 13.44
C LEU A 329 8.96 6.33 13.86
N GLN A 330 8.83 5.27 13.06
CA GLN A 330 9.57 4.03 13.28
C GLN A 330 11.03 4.17 12.84
N THR A 331 11.93 3.42 13.48
CA THR A 331 13.35 3.37 13.05
C THR A 331 13.63 2.19 12.14
N HIS A 332 14.65 2.30 11.28
CA HIS A 332 15.12 1.20 10.42
C HIS A 332 15.50 -0.05 11.23
N GLN A 333 16.01 0.11 12.46
CA GLN A 333 16.31 -1.01 13.35
C GLN A 333 15.05 -1.73 13.81
N SER A 334 14.01 -0.98 14.20
CA SER A 334 12.72 -1.54 14.62
C SER A 334 12.08 -2.37 13.51
N LEU A 335 12.15 -1.90 12.26
CA LEU A 335 11.65 -2.64 11.10
C LEU A 335 12.44 -3.92 10.85
N SER A 336 13.78 -3.90 10.96
CA SER A 336 14.59 -5.12 10.79
C SER A 336 14.23 -6.21 11.82
N THR A 337 13.95 -5.84 13.06
CA THR A 337 13.52 -6.79 14.10
C THR A 337 12.08 -7.28 13.90
N VAL A 338 11.18 -6.41 13.44
CA VAL A 338 9.77 -6.77 13.17
C VAL A 338 9.63 -7.61 11.91
N GLU A 339 10.40 -7.36 10.85
CA GLU A 339 10.44 -8.18 9.63
C GLU A 339 10.98 -9.59 9.88
N THR A 340 11.72 -9.81 10.98
CA THR A 340 12.17 -11.15 11.37
C THR A 340 11.11 -11.92 12.15
N GLU A 341 10.09 -11.24 12.72
CA GLU A 341 9.03 -11.85 13.53
C GLU A 341 7.65 -11.83 12.84
N ALA A 342 7.42 -10.95 11.87
CA ALA A 342 6.18 -10.83 11.12
C ALA A 342 6.34 -11.32 9.66
N ASP A 343 6.16 -12.63 9.47
CA ASP A 343 6.06 -13.29 8.15
C ASP A 343 4.84 -12.83 7.29
N SER A 344 4.19 -11.71 7.62
CA SER A 344 2.90 -11.30 7.04
C SER A 344 2.88 -9.96 6.30
N SER A 345 3.98 -9.19 6.25
CA SER A 345 4.03 -7.95 5.47
C SER A 345 4.59 -8.17 4.06
N SER A 346 4.00 -7.50 3.07
CA SER A 346 4.40 -7.57 1.66
C SER A 346 5.83 -7.04 1.49
N PHE A 347 6.72 -7.81 0.86
CA PHE A 347 8.10 -7.45 0.56
C PHE A 347 8.20 -6.73 -0.78
N ILE A 348 8.25 -5.40 -0.73
CA ILE A 348 8.22 -4.48 -1.87
C ILE A 348 9.62 -3.89 -2.10
N PRO A 349 9.99 -3.46 -3.33
CA PRO A 349 11.30 -2.83 -3.55
C PRO A 349 11.55 -1.61 -2.66
N SER A 350 12.80 -1.48 -2.22
CA SER A 350 13.28 -0.34 -1.43
C SER A 350 14.66 0.11 -1.91
N GLN A 351 15.21 1.17 -1.31
CA GLN A 351 16.59 1.61 -1.56
C GLN A 351 17.63 0.48 -1.37
N TRP A 352 17.35 -0.45 -0.46
CA TRP A 352 18.21 -1.60 -0.23
C TRP A 352 18.23 -2.52 -1.44
N SER A 353 17.07 -2.69 -2.09
CA SER A 353 16.96 -3.45 -3.32
C SER A 353 17.80 -2.81 -4.43
N SER A 354 17.78 -1.48 -4.58
CA SER A 354 18.65 -0.75 -5.53
C SER A 354 20.13 -0.97 -5.23
N VAL A 355 20.57 -0.80 -3.97
CA VAL A 355 21.96 -1.09 -3.56
C VAL A 355 22.37 -2.53 -3.89
N ILE A 356 21.50 -3.51 -3.60
CA ILE A 356 21.75 -4.93 -3.87
C ILE A 356 21.85 -5.19 -5.39
N ILE A 357 20.91 -4.65 -6.16
CA ILE A 357 20.84 -4.81 -7.62
C ILE A 357 22.08 -4.19 -8.26
N GLN A 358 22.44 -2.95 -7.91
CA GLN A 358 23.60 -2.27 -8.50
C GLN A 358 24.92 -2.91 -8.07
N PHE A 359 25.06 -3.38 -6.83
CA PHE A 359 26.22 -4.17 -6.42
C PHE A 359 26.35 -5.42 -7.29
N PHE A 360 25.25 -6.14 -7.51
CA PHE A 360 25.27 -7.37 -8.29
C PHE A 360 25.58 -7.12 -9.78
N ARG A 361 25.02 -6.05 -10.37
CA ARG A 361 25.35 -5.62 -11.74
C ARG A 361 26.83 -5.28 -11.90
N LEU A 362 27.37 -4.47 -10.98
CA LEU A 362 28.78 -4.10 -10.97
C LEU A 362 29.71 -5.33 -10.82
N SER A 363 29.28 -6.32 -10.03
CA SER A 363 30.00 -7.60 -9.88
C SER A 363 29.96 -8.47 -11.14
N ALA A 364 28.85 -8.42 -11.88
CA ALA A 364 28.67 -9.13 -13.14
C ALA A 364 29.54 -8.51 -14.26
N GLU A 365 29.65 -7.18 -14.34
CA GLU A 365 30.47 -6.49 -15.35
C GLU A 365 31.98 -6.67 -15.14
N SER A 366 32.42 -6.83 -13.88
CA SER A 366 33.83 -6.97 -13.52
C SER A 366 34.10 -8.27 -12.74
N PRO A 367 33.96 -9.44 -13.39
CA PRO A 367 34.06 -10.72 -12.72
C PRO A 367 35.43 -10.94 -12.07
N GLY A 368 35.44 -11.16 -10.74
CA GLY A 368 36.67 -11.45 -9.97
C GLY A 368 37.42 -10.23 -9.45
N LYS A 369 36.92 -9.00 -9.70
CA LYS A 369 37.43 -7.79 -9.03
C LYS A 369 36.68 -7.55 -7.73
N SER A 370 37.40 -7.14 -6.70
CA SER A 370 36.80 -6.66 -5.45
C SER A 370 36.09 -5.33 -5.69
N ILE A 371 34.85 -5.22 -5.23
CA ILE A 371 34.06 -3.98 -5.32
C ILE A 371 34.38 -3.11 -4.11
N THR A 372 34.74 -1.86 -4.36
CA THR A 372 34.92 -0.86 -3.29
C THR A 372 33.65 -0.05 -3.09
N VAL A 373 33.51 0.58 -1.92
CA VAL A 373 32.44 1.57 -1.64
C VAL A 373 32.38 2.62 -2.75
N GLN A 374 33.55 3.10 -3.18
CA GLN A 374 33.63 4.12 -4.24
C GLN A 374 33.05 3.63 -5.56
N ASN A 375 33.37 2.39 -5.97
CA ASN A 375 32.82 1.86 -7.23
C ASN A 375 31.30 1.68 -7.18
N LEU A 376 30.78 1.25 -6.02
CA LEU A 376 29.34 1.12 -5.82
C LEU A 376 28.64 2.49 -5.86
N ILE A 377 29.22 3.51 -5.24
CA ILE A 377 28.69 4.88 -5.27
C ILE A 377 28.71 5.43 -6.71
N GLU A 378 29.80 5.25 -7.44
CA GLU A 378 29.91 5.66 -8.85
C GLU A 378 28.83 4.99 -9.71
N GLN A 379 28.64 3.67 -9.55
CA GLN A 379 27.57 2.93 -10.23
C GLN A 379 26.18 3.49 -9.90
N MET A 380 25.92 3.77 -8.63
CA MET A 380 24.63 4.31 -8.17
C MET A 380 24.38 5.74 -8.69
N ILE A 381 25.42 6.56 -8.81
CA ILE A 381 25.33 7.89 -9.44
C ILE A 381 24.99 7.73 -10.93
N ASP A 382 25.67 6.82 -11.63
CA ASP A 382 25.49 6.62 -13.07
C ASP A 382 24.07 6.16 -13.44
N VAL A 383 23.43 5.35 -12.59
CA VAL A 383 22.03 4.92 -12.79
C VAL A 383 21.00 5.89 -12.19
N GLY A 384 21.45 6.92 -11.47
CA GLY A 384 20.60 7.92 -10.83
C GLY A 384 19.93 7.47 -9.53
N ASP A 385 20.47 6.46 -8.83
CA ASP A 385 20.03 6.07 -7.48
C ASP A 385 20.35 7.14 -6.45
N VAL A 386 21.47 7.85 -6.62
CA VAL A 386 21.89 8.95 -5.76
C VAL A 386 22.42 10.11 -6.60
N ILE A 387 22.14 11.35 -6.19
CA ILE A 387 22.56 12.55 -6.95
C ILE A 387 23.99 13.01 -6.64
N SER A 388 24.60 12.50 -5.57
CA SER A 388 25.90 12.96 -5.09
C SER A 388 26.68 11.85 -4.38
N SER A 389 28.01 12.01 -4.33
CA SER A 389 28.90 11.10 -3.61
C SER A 389 28.60 11.07 -2.11
N ASP A 390 28.29 12.24 -1.52
CA ASP A 390 27.94 12.34 -0.09
C ASP A 390 26.71 11.47 0.22
N ARG A 391 25.66 11.58 -0.61
CA ARG A 391 24.45 10.76 -0.47
C ARG A 391 24.73 9.27 -0.65
N GLY A 392 25.58 8.93 -1.61
CA GLY A 392 26.04 7.56 -1.82
C GLY A 392 26.77 7.00 -0.60
N HIS A 393 27.63 7.79 0.04
CA HIS A 393 28.33 7.38 1.25
C HIS A 393 27.37 7.10 2.41
N ASP A 394 26.37 7.96 2.62
CA ASP A 394 25.36 7.76 3.68
C ASP A 394 24.58 6.45 3.46
N LEU A 395 24.13 6.23 2.22
CA LEU A 395 23.33 5.07 1.86
C LEU A 395 24.12 3.76 2.02
N VAL A 396 25.36 3.72 1.54
CA VAL A 396 26.24 2.54 1.71
C VAL A 396 26.59 2.32 3.18
N SER A 397 26.82 3.37 3.97
CA SER A 397 27.11 3.26 5.41
C SER A 397 25.92 2.70 6.20
N GLN A 398 24.70 3.09 5.84
CA GLN A 398 23.48 2.52 6.43
C GLN A 398 23.30 1.04 6.03
N ALA A 399 23.53 0.70 4.76
CA ALA A 399 23.48 -0.70 4.30
C ALA A 399 24.51 -1.59 5.02
N ILE A 400 25.69 -1.06 5.34
CA ILE A 400 26.68 -1.73 6.19
C ILE A 400 26.16 -1.90 7.63
N SER A 401 25.58 -0.84 8.20
CA SER A 401 25.05 -0.86 9.57
C SER A 401 23.88 -1.83 9.75
N LEU A 402 23.06 -2.01 8.71
CA LEU A 402 21.97 -3.00 8.67
C LEU A 402 22.46 -4.42 8.36
N GLY A 403 23.73 -4.60 8.03
CA GLY A 403 24.30 -5.91 7.70
C GLY A 403 23.95 -6.44 6.30
N ILE A 404 23.35 -5.61 5.44
CA ILE A 404 23.12 -5.91 4.02
C ILE A 404 24.47 -6.00 3.29
N LEU A 405 25.37 -5.06 3.59
CA LEU A 405 26.75 -5.06 3.12
C LEU A 405 27.72 -5.37 4.28
N LYS A 406 28.83 -6.04 3.97
CA LYS A 406 29.94 -6.28 4.90
C LYS A 406 31.20 -5.63 4.36
N GLN A 407 31.85 -4.82 5.19
CA GLN A 407 33.16 -4.26 4.87
C GLN A 407 34.26 -5.26 5.24
N GLN A 408 35.00 -5.75 4.25
CA GLN A 408 36.02 -6.78 4.45
C GLN A 408 37.42 -6.22 4.79
N SER A 409 37.72 -4.98 4.44
CA SER A 409 39.07 -4.41 4.64
C SER A 409 39.08 -2.89 4.86
N ALA A 410 40.21 -2.41 5.37
CA ALA A 410 40.49 -0.97 5.53
C ALA A 410 40.57 -0.20 4.20
N LEU A 411 40.70 -0.91 3.06
CA LEU A 411 40.70 -0.32 1.70
C LEU A 411 39.28 -0.03 1.19
N GLY A 412 38.24 -0.25 2.00
CA GLY A 412 36.86 0.06 1.63
C GLY A 412 36.22 -0.97 0.69
N VAL A 413 36.72 -2.21 0.66
CA VAL A 413 36.09 -3.32 -0.08
C VAL A 413 34.82 -3.78 0.64
N VAL A 414 33.73 -3.91 -0.12
CA VAL A 414 32.41 -4.33 0.37
C VAL A 414 31.94 -5.61 -0.32
N GLU A 415 31.15 -6.40 0.40
CA GLU A 415 30.52 -7.62 -0.09
C GLU A 415 29.06 -7.72 0.39
N LEU A 416 28.18 -8.34 -0.41
CA LEU A 416 26.80 -8.64 -0.01
C LEU A 416 26.73 -9.76 1.04
N SER A 417 25.93 -9.56 2.07
CA SER A 417 25.55 -10.63 2.99
C SER A 417 24.47 -11.51 2.37
N LEU A 418 24.86 -12.55 1.61
CA LEU A 418 23.92 -13.43 0.90
C LEU A 418 22.83 -14.09 1.78
N HIS A 419 23.09 -14.22 3.09
CA HIS A 419 22.15 -14.83 4.05
C HIS A 419 21.21 -13.80 4.70
N HIS A 420 21.36 -12.51 4.39
CA HIS A 420 20.48 -11.47 4.90
C HIS A 420 19.11 -11.56 4.20
N PRO A 421 17.97 -11.55 4.92
CA PRO A 421 16.64 -11.77 4.32
C PRO A 421 16.33 -10.84 3.14
N VAL A 422 16.65 -9.56 3.26
CA VAL A 422 16.46 -8.56 2.17
C VAL A 422 17.30 -8.89 0.94
N VAL A 423 18.52 -9.42 1.14
CA VAL A 423 19.45 -9.78 0.04
C VAL A 423 18.95 -11.03 -0.67
N ASP A 424 18.61 -12.08 0.07
CA ASP A 424 18.06 -13.32 -0.48
C ASP A 424 16.77 -13.08 -1.28
N LYS A 425 15.80 -12.38 -0.68
CA LYS A 425 14.52 -12.08 -1.35
C LYS A 425 14.73 -11.20 -2.58
N THR A 426 15.50 -10.11 -2.49
CA THR A 426 15.76 -9.22 -3.64
C THR A 426 16.40 -9.99 -4.80
N LEU A 427 17.49 -10.73 -4.55
CA LEU A 427 18.19 -11.45 -5.60
C LEU A 427 17.32 -12.54 -6.24
N LEU A 428 16.53 -13.26 -5.45
CA LEU A 428 15.60 -14.27 -5.96
C LEU A 428 14.57 -13.64 -6.89
N ILE A 429 13.95 -12.52 -6.49
CA ILE A 429 12.92 -11.84 -7.28
C ILE A 429 13.50 -11.34 -8.60
N VAL A 430 14.62 -10.62 -8.54
CA VAL A 430 15.33 -10.09 -9.70
C VAL A 430 15.65 -11.24 -10.68
N ASN A 431 16.24 -12.33 -10.18
CA ASN A 431 16.63 -13.47 -11.00
C ASN A 431 15.42 -14.10 -11.71
N ARG A 432 14.34 -14.40 -10.96
CA ARG A 432 13.15 -15.05 -11.53
C ARG A 432 12.45 -14.18 -12.56
N MET A 433 12.35 -12.88 -12.29
CA MET A 433 11.70 -11.95 -13.22
C MET A 433 12.48 -11.77 -14.51
N VAL A 434 13.80 -11.55 -14.42
CA VAL A 434 14.67 -11.42 -15.59
C VAL A 434 14.70 -12.73 -16.39
N ARG A 435 14.82 -13.88 -15.71
CA ARG A 435 14.80 -15.19 -16.36
C ARG A 435 13.47 -15.45 -17.07
N ARG A 436 12.34 -15.04 -16.46
CA ARG A 436 11.02 -15.16 -17.09
C ARG A 436 10.92 -14.34 -18.38
N VAL A 437 11.42 -13.10 -18.36
CA VAL A 437 11.49 -12.25 -19.56
C VAL A 437 12.37 -12.92 -20.62
N ALA A 438 13.60 -13.31 -20.26
CA ALA A 438 14.55 -13.95 -21.17
C ALA A 438 14.01 -15.22 -21.83
N ASN A 439 13.47 -16.15 -21.04
CA ASN A 439 12.91 -17.39 -21.54
C ASN A 439 11.73 -17.14 -22.48
N THR A 440 10.91 -16.12 -22.19
CA THR A 440 9.77 -15.77 -23.05
C THR A 440 10.23 -15.22 -24.40
N LEU A 441 11.25 -14.36 -24.40
CA LEU A 441 11.84 -13.80 -25.63
C LEU A 441 12.50 -14.91 -26.47
N LEU A 442 13.31 -15.78 -25.85
CA LEU A 442 14.04 -16.85 -26.53
C LEU A 442 13.11 -17.94 -27.08
N SER A 443 12.25 -18.51 -26.23
CA SER A 443 11.40 -19.66 -26.62
C SER A 443 10.40 -19.33 -27.72
N ARG A 444 9.98 -18.07 -27.83
CA ARG A 444 8.98 -17.63 -28.80
C ARG A 444 9.55 -16.80 -29.95
N ASN A 445 10.86 -16.54 -29.93
CA ASN A 445 11.54 -15.62 -30.84
C ASN A 445 10.81 -14.27 -30.91
N TRP A 446 10.46 -13.72 -29.74
CA TRP A 446 9.77 -12.44 -29.60
C TRP A 446 10.77 -11.32 -29.35
N GLU A 447 10.49 -10.14 -29.90
CA GLU A 447 11.30 -8.94 -29.69
C GLU A 447 11.04 -8.30 -28.32
N TYR A 448 9.83 -8.50 -27.77
CA TYR A 448 9.40 -7.95 -26.49
C TYR A 448 8.35 -8.86 -25.83
N VAL A 449 8.15 -8.69 -24.52
CA VAL A 449 7.08 -9.35 -23.76
C VAL A 449 6.00 -8.31 -23.41
N ASN A 450 4.73 -8.60 -23.73
CA ASN A 450 3.62 -7.74 -23.31
C ASN A 450 3.52 -7.70 -21.76
N TYR A 451 3.31 -6.52 -21.19
CA TYR A 451 3.29 -6.33 -19.73
C TYR A 451 2.24 -7.21 -19.02
N GLY A 452 1.00 -7.22 -19.51
CA GLY A 452 -0.07 -8.05 -18.93
C GLY A 452 0.19 -9.55 -19.07
N PHE A 453 0.88 -9.96 -20.15
CA PHE A 453 1.32 -11.35 -20.32
C PHE A 453 2.44 -11.70 -19.32
N LEU A 454 3.40 -10.80 -19.11
CA LEU A 454 4.47 -10.98 -18.14
C LEU A 454 3.93 -11.12 -16.72
N LEU A 455 3.00 -10.25 -16.30
CA LEU A 455 2.35 -10.33 -15.00
C LEU A 455 1.73 -11.71 -14.77
N LYS A 456 0.95 -12.22 -15.73
CA LYS A 456 0.34 -13.56 -15.64
C LYS A 456 1.39 -14.68 -15.60
N GLY A 457 2.50 -14.51 -16.30
CA GLY A 457 3.60 -15.46 -16.28
C GLY A 457 4.29 -15.52 -14.91
N LEU A 458 4.57 -14.36 -14.31
CA LEU A 458 5.18 -14.23 -12.99
C LEU A 458 4.26 -14.74 -11.87
N ALA A 459 2.94 -14.60 -12.03
CA ALA A 459 1.96 -15.19 -11.11
C ALA A 459 2.06 -16.74 -11.02
N MET A 460 2.75 -17.38 -11.95
CA MET A 460 2.94 -18.84 -11.99
C MET A 460 4.34 -19.28 -11.51
N GLU A 461 5.21 -18.35 -11.12
CA GLU A 461 6.57 -18.65 -10.66
C GLU A 461 6.56 -19.11 -9.19
N ARG A 462 6.54 -20.43 -9.00
CA ARG A 462 6.47 -21.07 -7.67
C ARG A 462 7.61 -20.66 -6.73
N ASP A 463 8.77 -20.36 -7.27
CA ASP A 463 9.92 -19.92 -6.46
C ASP A 463 9.68 -18.55 -5.79
N LEU A 464 8.71 -17.77 -6.29
CA LEU A 464 8.29 -16.50 -5.70
C LEU A 464 7.12 -16.65 -4.71
N ASP A 465 6.59 -17.87 -4.51
CA ASP A 465 5.53 -18.15 -3.54
C ASP A 465 6.11 -18.28 -2.12
N ARG A 466 6.73 -17.20 -1.64
CA ARG A 466 7.28 -17.04 -0.29
C ARG A 466 6.47 -16.00 0.49
N PRO A 467 6.51 -16.02 1.84
CA PRO A 467 5.82 -15.01 2.65
C PRO A 467 6.24 -13.57 2.26
N GLY A 468 5.25 -12.73 1.98
CA GLY A 468 5.44 -11.35 1.51
C GLY A 468 5.74 -11.21 0.01
N MET A 469 5.71 -12.28 -0.79
CA MET A 469 6.14 -12.25 -2.20
C MET A 469 5.05 -12.74 -3.15
N ASN A 470 5.06 -12.23 -4.39
CA ASN A 470 4.15 -12.60 -5.49
C ASN A 470 2.63 -12.51 -5.18
N GLU A 471 2.24 -11.68 -4.21
CA GLU A 471 0.90 -11.68 -3.65
C GLU A 471 -0.19 -11.13 -4.59
N SER A 472 0.19 -10.26 -5.52
CA SER A 472 -0.75 -9.58 -6.43
C SER A 472 -0.11 -9.10 -7.73
N ASP A 473 -0.96 -8.73 -8.70
CA ASP A 473 -0.52 -8.04 -9.92
C ASP A 473 0.21 -6.74 -9.56
N GLN A 474 -0.25 -6.01 -8.54
CA GLN A 474 0.36 -4.77 -8.07
C GLN A 474 1.78 -5.00 -7.53
N TRP A 475 1.98 -6.04 -6.73
CA TRP A 475 3.30 -6.41 -6.22
C TRP A 475 4.28 -6.70 -7.36
N ARG A 476 3.83 -7.46 -8.36
CA ARG A 476 4.65 -7.77 -9.55
C ARG A 476 4.97 -6.50 -10.34
N SER A 477 4.01 -5.59 -10.48
CA SER A 477 4.22 -4.29 -11.12
C SER A 477 5.28 -3.46 -10.42
N HIS A 478 5.24 -3.35 -9.07
CA HIS A 478 6.26 -2.62 -8.31
C HIS A 478 7.67 -3.15 -8.58
N TRP A 479 7.85 -4.47 -8.60
CA TRP A 479 9.14 -5.07 -8.90
C TRP A 479 9.54 -4.89 -10.37
N ILE A 480 8.62 -4.96 -11.33
CA ILE A 480 8.94 -4.67 -12.75
C ILE A 480 9.41 -3.22 -12.88
N ASP A 481 8.69 -2.28 -12.27
CA ASP A 481 9.02 -0.86 -12.33
C ASP A 481 10.36 -0.58 -11.65
N CYS A 482 10.66 -1.24 -10.52
CA CYS A 482 11.98 -1.21 -9.91
C CYS A 482 13.05 -1.72 -10.89
N LEU A 483 12.90 -2.91 -11.48
CA LEU A 483 13.89 -3.44 -12.42
C LEU A 483 14.09 -2.57 -13.66
N VAL A 484 13.04 -1.92 -14.14
CA VAL A 484 13.13 -0.94 -15.24
C VAL A 484 13.92 0.29 -14.79
N ARG A 485 13.60 0.79 -13.60
CA ARG A 485 14.27 1.93 -12.97
C ARG A 485 15.76 1.63 -12.69
N GLU A 486 16.09 0.41 -12.30
CA GLU A 486 17.46 -0.08 -12.06
C GLU A 486 18.22 -0.45 -13.34
N GLN A 487 17.64 -0.20 -14.52
CA GLN A 487 18.20 -0.52 -15.84
C GLN A 487 18.49 -2.02 -16.07
N VAL A 488 17.82 -2.89 -15.31
CA VAL A 488 17.88 -4.36 -15.51
C VAL A 488 16.89 -4.81 -16.59
N LEU A 489 15.76 -4.11 -16.69
CA LEU A 489 14.76 -4.30 -17.73
C LEU A 489 14.54 -2.99 -18.48
N GLN A 490 13.99 -3.07 -19.70
CA GLN A 490 13.57 -1.89 -20.46
C GLN A 490 12.07 -1.94 -20.68
N ARG A 491 11.39 -0.79 -20.50
CA ARG A 491 9.96 -0.63 -20.76
C ARG A 491 9.75 0.32 -21.94
N ASP A 492 9.08 -0.19 -22.97
CA ASP A 492 8.69 0.59 -24.15
C ASP A 492 7.17 0.59 -24.32
N LEU A 493 6.67 1.52 -25.13
CA LEU A 493 5.29 1.54 -25.62
C LEU A 493 5.27 1.14 -27.09
N VAL A 494 4.51 0.11 -27.42
CA VAL A 494 4.38 -0.39 -28.80
C VAL A 494 2.90 -0.35 -29.20
N PRO A 495 2.56 0.04 -30.45
CA PRO A 495 1.19 -0.02 -30.95
C PRO A 495 0.57 -1.41 -30.78
N HIS A 496 -0.65 -1.45 -30.26
CA HIS A 496 -1.39 -2.69 -30.10
C HIS A 496 -1.69 -3.29 -31.48
N ARG A 497 -1.41 -4.59 -31.65
CA ARG A 497 -1.47 -5.27 -32.96
C ARG A 497 -2.86 -5.20 -33.62
N HIS A 498 -3.93 -5.08 -32.83
CA HIS A 498 -5.31 -4.99 -33.33
C HIS A 498 -5.87 -3.57 -33.31
N ASN A 499 -5.24 -2.64 -32.59
CA ASN A 499 -5.66 -1.26 -32.50
C ASN A 499 -4.42 -0.36 -32.46
N PRO A 500 -3.87 0.03 -33.62
CA PRO A 500 -2.58 0.74 -33.67
C PRO A 500 -2.56 2.10 -32.97
N ASP A 501 -3.74 2.69 -32.74
CA ASP A 501 -3.89 3.95 -31.99
C ASP A 501 -3.76 3.75 -30.47
N ASP A 502 -3.80 2.51 -29.99
CA ASP A 502 -3.65 2.15 -28.59
C ASP A 502 -2.22 1.65 -28.32
N LEU A 503 -1.48 2.34 -27.46
CA LEU A 503 -0.11 1.99 -27.11
C LEU A 503 -0.09 1.05 -25.90
N VAL A 504 0.51 -0.12 -26.05
CA VAL A 504 0.65 -1.09 -24.96
C VAL A 504 2.06 -1.11 -24.38
N PRO A 505 2.20 -1.20 -23.05
CA PRO A 505 3.49 -1.37 -22.41
C PRO A 505 4.06 -2.77 -22.68
N VAL A 506 5.34 -2.80 -23.03
CA VAL A 506 6.10 -4.02 -23.29
C VAL A 506 7.45 -3.95 -22.58
N ILE A 507 7.98 -5.12 -22.25
CA ILE A 507 9.24 -5.30 -21.52
C ILE A 507 10.27 -6.00 -22.42
N ARG A 508 11.51 -5.51 -22.38
CA ARG A 508 12.68 -6.05 -23.09
C ARG A 508 13.86 -6.25 -22.14
N LEU A 509 14.86 -6.99 -22.62
CA LEU A 509 16.20 -7.01 -22.02
C LEU A 509 17.06 -5.91 -22.68
N PRO A 510 17.93 -5.20 -21.95
CA PRO A 510 18.86 -4.22 -22.52
C PRO A 510 19.79 -4.81 -23.60
N GLU A 511 20.17 -4.02 -24.62
CA GLU A 511 20.91 -4.49 -25.81
C GLU A 511 22.43 -4.75 -25.60
N ALA A 512 22.97 -4.71 -24.37
CA ALA A 512 24.37 -5.08 -24.10
C ALA A 512 24.62 -5.64 -22.69
N ASN A 513 25.38 -6.75 -22.62
CA ASN A 513 26.11 -7.36 -21.49
C ASN A 513 25.40 -8.06 -20.31
N ASP A 514 24.08 -8.00 -20.17
CA ASP A 514 23.42 -8.61 -19.00
C ASP A 514 23.13 -10.12 -19.11
N GLN A 515 23.67 -10.82 -20.11
CA GLN A 515 23.67 -12.29 -20.13
C GLN A 515 24.54 -12.91 -19.01
N GLN A 516 25.48 -12.14 -18.43
CA GLN A 516 26.32 -12.60 -17.32
C GLN A 516 25.63 -12.52 -15.95
N LEU A 517 24.58 -11.70 -15.78
CA LEU A 517 23.71 -11.75 -14.60
C LEU A 517 23.12 -13.15 -14.38
N MET A 518 22.96 -13.93 -15.46
CA MET A 518 22.33 -15.25 -15.45
C MET A 518 23.23 -16.36 -14.92
N GLN A 519 24.56 -16.27 -15.06
CA GLN A 519 25.45 -17.41 -14.86
C GLN A 519 26.03 -17.56 -13.43
N ARG A 520 25.93 -16.54 -12.57
CA ARG A 520 26.58 -16.53 -11.24
C ARG A 520 25.67 -16.80 -10.04
N VAL A 521 24.36 -16.83 -10.24
CA VAL A 521 23.41 -17.29 -9.20
C VAL A 521 23.25 -18.82 -9.24
N ASP A 522 23.89 -19.48 -10.21
CA ASP A 522 23.78 -20.91 -10.56
C ASP A 522 24.65 -21.88 -9.71
N GLU A 523 25.03 -21.52 -8.48
CA GLU A 523 25.62 -22.52 -7.54
C GLU A 523 24.58 -23.37 -6.81
N GLN A 524 23.31 -23.35 -7.26
CA GLN A 524 22.36 -24.43 -7.05
C GLN A 524 22.11 -25.14 -8.37
N PRO A 525 22.06 -26.49 -8.40
CA PRO A 525 22.18 -27.27 -9.62
C PRO A 525 21.12 -26.85 -10.64
N VAL A 526 21.63 -26.34 -11.76
CA VAL A 526 20.92 -26.07 -13.00
C VAL A 526 20.02 -27.25 -13.30
N ALA A 527 18.70 -27.04 -13.32
CA ALA A 527 17.82 -27.91 -14.08
C ALA A 527 18.30 -27.79 -15.54
N GLU A 528 18.95 -28.84 -16.02
CA GLU A 528 19.49 -28.96 -17.37
C GLU A 528 18.46 -28.43 -18.38
N VAL A 529 18.92 -27.67 -19.38
CA VAL A 529 18.11 -27.34 -20.54
C VAL A 529 17.54 -28.66 -21.05
N TYR A 530 16.21 -28.83 -20.98
CA TYR A 530 15.55 -30.08 -21.37
C TYR A 530 15.76 -30.28 -22.87
N ASN A 531 16.81 -31.02 -23.24
CA ASN A 531 17.16 -31.28 -24.62
C ASN A 531 16.30 -32.43 -25.13
N SER A 532 15.09 -32.09 -25.59
CA SER A 532 14.11 -33.06 -26.09
C SER A 532 14.65 -33.92 -27.25
N GLN A 533 15.70 -33.50 -27.95
CA GLN A 533 16.36 -34.29 -29.00
C GLN A 533 17.14 -35.50 -28.45
N GLU A 534 17.68 -35.41 -27.23
CA GLU A 534 18.38 -36.54 -26.58
C GLU A 534 17.42 -37.63 -26.10
N LEU A 535 16.12 -37.30 -26.00
CA LEU A 535 15.06 -38.20 -25.58
C LEU A 535 14.35 -38.91 -26.76
N GLN A 536 14.88 -38.77 -27.98
CA GLN A 536 14.34 -39.45 -29.15
C GLN A 536 14.56 -40.97 -29.08
N GLY A 537 13.47 -41.74 -29.16
CA GLY A 537 13.48 -43.19 -29.07
C GLY A 537 13.58 -43.73 -27.63
N VAL A 538 13.56 -42.85 -26.62
CA VAL A 538 13.60 -43.23 -25.21
C VAL A 538 12.21 -43.70 -24.77
N PRO A 539 12.06 -44.94 -24.26
CA PRO A 539 10.74 -45.46 -23.89
C PRO A 539 10.17 -44.78 -22.62
N PRO A 540 8.84 -44.71 -22.45
CA PRO A 540 8.22 -43.99 -21.33
C PRO A 540 8.66 -44.48 -19.94
N HIS A 541 8.90 -45.78 -19.76
CA HIS A 541 9.31 -46.35 -18.47
C HIS A 541 10.71 -45.89 -18.02
N THR A 542 11.60 -45.51 -18.95
CA THR A 542 12.91 -44.97 -18.58
C THR A 542 12.82 -43.51 -18.14
N LEU A 543 11.78 -42.78 -18.57
CA LEU A 543 11.55 -41.40 -18.18
C LEU A 543 11.25 -41.29 -16.68
N TYR A 544 10.61 -42.29 -16.07
CA TYR A 544 10.41 -42.35 -14.61
C TYR A 544 11.71 -42.37 -13.80
N LYS A 545 12.84 -42.76 -14.40
CA LYS A 545 14.16 -42.79 -13.73
C LYS A 545 14.89 -41.45 -13.83
N THR A 546 14.61 -40.66 -14.86
CA THR A 546 15.29 -39.39 -15.16
C THR A 546 14.45 -38.18 -14.78
N ASP A 547 13.14 -38.20 -15.08
CA ASP A 547 12.18 -37.14 -14.78
C ASP A 547 10.78 -37.73 -14.55
N ALA A 548 10.49 -38.05 -13.28
CA ALA A 548 9.23 -38.67 -12.88
C ALA A 548 8.01 -37.74 -13.05
N GLU A 549 8.17 -36.42 -12.98
CA GLU A 549 7.05 -35.48 -13.15
C GLU A 549 6.63 -35.39 -14.61
N VAL A 550 7.59 -35.29 -15.53
CA VAL A 550 7.31 -35.32 -16.97
C VAL A 550 6.73 -36.69 -17.37
N ALA A 551 7.27 -37.80 -16.84
CA ALA A 551 6.72 -39.13 -17.12
C ALA A 551 5.25 -39.26 -16.70
N ARG A 552 4.89 -38.78 -15.51
CA ARG A 552 3.50 -38.75 -15.04
C ARG A 552 2.61 -37.88 -15.93
N MET A 553 3.10 -36.73 -16.37
CA MET A 553 2.37 -35.83 -17.27
C MET A 553 2.17 -36.43 -18.67
N VAL A 554 3.17 -37.15 -19.20
CA VAL A 554 3.07 -37.91 -20.45
C VAL A 554 1.92 -38.92 -20.37
N THR A 555 1.86 -39.72 -19.30
CA THR A 555 0.78 -40.67 -19.07
C THR A 555 -0.59 -39.97 -19.01
N ARG A 556 -0.68 -38.84 -18.31
CA ARG A 556 -1.92 -38.03 -18.24
C ARG A 556 -2.36 -37.54 -19.61
N ILE A 557 -1.46 -36.96 -20.40
CA ILE A 557 -1.77 -36.45 -21.73
C ILE A 557 -2.28 -37.58 -22.63
N VAL A 558 -1.60 -38.71 -22.68
CA VAL A 558 -1.98 -39.85 -23.54
C VAL A 558 -3.39 -40.34 -23.19
N VAL A 559 -3.68 -40.55 -21.91
CA VAL A 559 -5.00 -41.02 -21.45
C VAL A 559 -6.08 -39.98 -21.72
N SER A 560 -5.84 -38.70 -21.40
CA SER A 560 -6.81 -37.62 -21.59
C SER A 560 -7.12 -37.34 -23.06
N VAL A 561 -6.12 -37.41 -23.94
CA VAL A 561 -6.32 -37.22 -25.39
C VAL A 561 -7.12 -38.39 -25.95
N GLN A 562 -6.74 -39.64 -25.65
CA GLN A 562 -7.47 -40.83 -26.11
C GLN A 562 -8.92 -40.83 -25.61
N GLN A 563 -9.15 -40.47 -24.35
CA GLN A 563 -10.50 -40.35 -23.78
C GLN A 563 -11.35 -39.34 -24.55
N PHE A 564 -10.75 -38.20 -24.91
CA PHE A 564 -11.46 -37.12 -25.60
C PHE A 564 -11.80 -37.52 -27.04
N THR A 565 -10.84 -38.08 -27.78
CA THR A 565 -11.01 -38.45 -29.19
C THR A 565 -11.97 -39.62 -29.36
N SER A 566 -11.86 -40.66 -28.53
CA SER A 566 -12.73 -41.85 -28.55
C SER A 566 -14.19 -41.51 -28.19
N PHE A 567 -14.42 -40.75 -27.12
CA PHE A 567 -15.78 -40.43 -26.66
C PHE A 567 -16.53 -39.47 -27.59
N ARG A 568 -15.82 -38.50 -28.19
CA ARG A 568 -16.44 -37.45 -29.01
C ARG A 568 -16.36 -37.72 -30.52
N ASN A 569 -15.71 -38.81 -30.91
CA ASN A 569 -15.41 -39.14 -32.30
C ASN A 569 -14.67 -38.00 -33.06
N PHE A 570 -13.82 -37.26 -32.33
CA PHE A 570 -12.95 -36.24 -32.91
C PHE A 570 -11.57 -36.82 -33.15
N ALA A 571 -10.92 -36.44 -34.26
CA ALA A 571 -9.55 -36.88 -34.55
C ALA A 571 -8.49 -36.22 -33.65
N TRP A 572 -8.80 -35.09 -32.99
CA TRP A 572 -7.86 -34.32 -32.20
C TRP A 572 -8.53 -33.67 -30.98
N CYS A 573 -7.71 -33.32 -29.98
CA CYS A 573 -8.12 -32.62 -28.76
C CYS A 573 -7.57 -31.18 -28.75
N PRO A 574 -8.35 -30.15 -28.39
CA PRO A 574 -7.82 -28.79 -28.26
C PRO A 574 -6.76 -28.71 -27.15
N LEU A 575 -5.53 -28.32 -27.51
CA LEU A 575 -4.37 -28.32 -26.61
C LEU A 575 -4.59 -27.41 -25.39
N GLY A 576 -5.21 -26.24 -25.58
CA GLY A 576 -5.54 -25.32 -24.49
C GLY A 576 -6.59 -25.87 -23.51
N SER A 577 -7.55 -26.67 -24.00
CA SER A 577 -8.54 -27.33 -23.13
C SER A 577 -7.92 -28.50 -22.36
N LEU A 578 -7.03 -29.25 -23.00
CA LEU A 578 -6.23 -30.29 -22.37
C LEU A 578 -5.36 -29.72 -21.25
N HIS A 579 -4.60 -28.65 -21.54
CA HIS A 579 -3.75 -27.99 -20.54
C HIS A 579 -4.57 -27.45 -19.38
N ARG A 580 -5.74 -26.85 -19.63
CA ARG A 580 -6.64 -26.38 -18.58
C ARG A 580 -7.09 -27.52 -17.65
N ARG A 581 -7.38 -28.71 -18.20
CA ARG A 581 -7.77 -29.89 -17.41
C ARG A 581 -6.62 -30.42 -16.56
N LEU A 582 -5.40 -30.42 -17.09
CA LEU A 582 -4.22 -30.97 -16.43
C LEU A 582 -3.42 -29.93 -15.62
N ARG A 583 -3.94 -28.70 -15.48
CA ARG A 583 -3.26 -27.56 -14.87
C ARG A 583 -2.79 -27.81 -13.44
N GLU A 584 -3.55 -28.55 -12.65
CA GLU A 584 -3.20 -28.86 -11.25
C GLU A 584 -1.94 -29.74 -11.13
N PHE A 585 -1.52 -30.39 -12.21
CA PHE A 585 -0.34 -31.26 -12.28
C PHE A 585 0.86 -30.61 -12.97
N ASP A 586 0.73 -29.35 -13.40
CA ASP A 586 1.79 -28.62 -14.10
C ASP A 586 2.48 -27.63 -13.15
N SER A 587 3.78 -27.84 -12.91
CA SER A 587 4.61 -26.92 -12.11
C SER A 587 5.17 -25.74 -12.91
N GLY A 588 4.83 -25.66 -14.21
CA GLY A 588 5.08 -24.50 -15.06
C GLY A 588 5.53 -24.88 -16.46
N VAL A 589 6.47 -25.83 -16.56
CA VAL A 589 7.06 -26.31 -17.82
C VAL A 589 6.83 -27.80 -18.10
N ILE A 590 6.31 -28.54 -17.12
CA ILE A 590 6.16 -30.00 -17.19
C ILE A 590 5.20 -30.40 -18.30
N PHE A 591 4.09 -29.68 -18.46
CA PHE A 591 3.17 -29.93 -19.57
C PHE A 591 3.84 -29.72 -20.94
N GLN A 592 4.65 -28.67 -21.07
CA GLN A 592 5.38 -28.40 -22.31
C GLN A 592 6.42 -29.48 -22.60
N HIS A 593 7.27 -29.84 -21.61
CA HIS A 593 8.28 -30.88 -21.76
C HIS A 593 7.66 -32.24 -22.11
N ALA A 594 6.50 -32.57 -21.53
CA ALA A 594 5.76 -33.78 -21.84
C ALA A 594 5.24 -33.77 -23.30
N VAL A 595 4.70 -32.63 -23.78
CA VAL A 595 4.28 -32.50 -25.19
C VAL A 595 5.47 -32.61 -26.15
N GLU A 596 6.61 -32.00 -25.82
CA GLU A 596 7.83 -32.10 -26.63
C GLU A 596 8.37 -33.55 -26.68
N TYR A 597 8.40 -34.24 -25.55
CA TYR A 597 8.75 -35.67 -25.49
C TYR A 597 7.84 -36.51 -26.39
N LEU A 598 6.53 -36.28 -26.32
CA LEU A 598 5.54 -36.99 -27.13
C LEU A 598 5.74 -36.72 -28.63
N LEU A 599 6.05 -35.47 -29.02
CA LEU A 599 6.31 -35.09 -30.40
C LEU A 599 7.58 -35.74 -30.96
N VAL A 600 8.69 -35.67 -30.23
CA VAL A 600 9.98 -36.22 -30.68
C VAL A 600 9.93 -37.75 -30.81
N ASN A 601 9.13 -38.41 -29.97
CA ASN A 601 8.91 -39.86 -30.02
C ASN A 601 7.78 -40.29 -30.98
N GLY A 602 7.21 -39.36 -31.76
CA GLY A 602 6.15 -39.65 -32.74
C GLY A 602 4.86 -40.20 -32.12
N MET A 603 4.62 -39.93 -30.84
CA MET A 603 3.43 -40.39 -30.12
C MET A 603 2.22 -39.50 -30.39
N VAL A 604 2.45 -38.23 -30.71
CA VAL A 604 1.41 -37.25 -31.01
C VAL A 604 1.80 -36.40 -32.21
N THR A 605 0.80 -35.81 -32.87
CA THR A 605 0.98 -34.72 -33.82
C THR A 605 0.25 -33.48 -33.29
N VAL A 606 0.84 -32.30 -33.49
CA VAL A 606 0.22 -31.02 -33.09
C VAL A 606 0.04 -30.16 -34.34
N ASN A 607 -1.21 -29.85 -34.65
CA ASN A 607 -1.61 -29.10 -35.85
C ASN A 607 -2.57 -27.96 -35.49
N GLU A 608 -2.80 -27.05 -36.42
CA GLU A 608 -3.79 -25.97 -36.29
C GLU A 608 -5.06 -26.31 -37.05
N TYR A 609 -6.21 -26.19 -36.39
CA TYR A 609 -7.52 -26.54 -36.94
C TYR A 609 -8.48 -25.34 -36.88
N PRO A 610 -9.38 -25.16 -37.86
CA PRO A 610 -10.36 -24.06 -37.84
C PRO A 610 -11.27 -24.15 -36.62
N ASN A 611 -11.49 -23.04 -35.92
CA ASN A 611 -12.37 -22.98 -34.75
C ASN A 611 -13.78 -22.50 -35.17
N PRO A 612 -14.85 -23.29 -34.98
CA PRO A 612 -16.21 -22.87 -35.35
C PRO A 612 -16.74 -21.66 -34.56
N ARG A 613 -16.08 -21.27 -33.47
CA ARG A 613 -16.50 -20.21 -32.54
C ARG A 613 -15.57 -18.99 -32.53
N SER A 614 -14.55 -18.96 -33.40
CA SER A 614 -13.53 -17.90 -33.42
C SER A 614 -12.85 -17.84 -34.78
N ASP A 615 -12.48 -16.64 -35.23
CA ASP A 615 -11.74 -16.43 -36.48
C ASP A 615 -10.29 -16.97 -36.44
N TYR A 616 -9.80 -17.35 -35.26
CA TYR A 616 -8.48 -17.97 -35.07
C TYR A 616 -8.53 -19.50 -35.09
N ASN A 617 -7.52 -20.11 -35.70
CA ASN A 617 -7.28 -21.55 -35.60
C ASN A 617 -6.95 -21.97 -34.16
N THR A 618 -7.38 -23.15 -33.78
CA THR A 618 -7.07 -23.79 -32.50
C THR A 618 -5.97 -24.81 -32.69
N LYS A 619 -4.92 -24.75 -31.86
CA LYS A 619 -3.91 -25.80 -31.79
C LYS A 619 -4.55 -27.07 -31.21
N GLY A 620 -4.56 -28.13 -32.00
CA GLY A 620 -5.03 -29.45 -31.63
C GLY A 620 -3.87 -30.42 -31.48
N ILE A 621 -4.02 -31.38 -30.57
CA ILE A 621 -3.13 -32.52 -30.40
C ILE A 621 -3.87 -33.79 -30.79
N GLU A 622 -3.26 -34.60 -31.64
CA GLU A 622 -3.75 -35.88 -32.13
C GLU A 622 -2.78 -36.98 -31.67
N LEU A 623 -3.32 -38.13 -31.27
CA LEU A 623 -2.57 -39.23 -30.69
C LEU A 623 -2.39 -40.34 -31.74
N ASP A 624 -1.17 -40.83 -31.94
CA ASP A 624 -0.93 -42.03 -32.75
C ASP A 624 -1.10 -43.28 -31.89
N GLU A 625 -2.32 -43.82 -31.86
CA GLU A 625 -2.66 -45.03 -31.10
C GLU A 625 -1.93 -46.29 -31.60
N LYS A 626 -1.41 -46.29 -32.83
CA LYS A 626 -0.64 -47.40 -33.39
C LYS A 626 0.83 -47.37 -32.96
N GLY A 627 1.27 -46.26 -32.37
CA GLY A 627 2.62 -46.09 -31.85
C GLY A 627 2.90 -47.06 -30.69
N PRO A 628 4.07 -47.71 -30.64
CA PRO A 628 4.37 -48.73 -29.64
C PRO A 628 4.35 -48.20 -28.20
N PHE A 629 4.75 -46.94 -27.98
CA PHE A 629 4.77 -46.33 -26.66
C PHE A 629 3.37 -45.91 -26.18
N VAL A 630 2.52 -45.42 -27.09
CA VAL A 630 1.13 -45.08 -26.78
C VAL A 630 0.35 -46.34 -26.44
N ALA A 631 0.51 -47.40 -27.24
CA ALA A 631 -0.14 -48.69 -27.01
C ALA A 631 0.16 -49.29 -25.64
N VAL A 632 1.41 -49.15 -25.14
CA VAL A 632 1.79 -49.61 -23.79
C VAL A 632 1.02 -48.85 -22.70
N ILE A 633 1.00 -47.52 -22.76
CA ILE A 633 0.30 -46.68 -21.76
C ILE A 633 -1.21 -46.98 -21.75
N LEU A 634 -1.81 -47.16 -22.93
CA LEU A 634 -3.23 -47.50 -23.04
C LEU A 634 -3.51 -48.92 -22.53
N ALA A 635 -2.60 -49.88 -22.76
CA ALA A 635 -2.73 -51.23 -22.21
C ALA A 635 -2.64 -51.24 -20.68
N GLU A 636 -1.76 -50.45 -20.08
CA GLU A 636 -1.69 -50.25 -18.63
C GLU A 636 -2.99 -49.65 -18.09
N ARG A 637 -3.52 -48.62 -18.75
CA ARG A 637 -4.83 -48.05 -18.40
C ARG A 637 -5.93 -49.12 -18.42
N ASP A 638 -6.00 -49.91 -19.48
CA ASP A 638 -7.04 -50.91 -19.63
C ASP A 638 -6.91 -52.02 -18.59
N GLU A 639 -5.69 -52.44 -18.24
CA GLU A 639 -5.45 -53.39 -17.16
C GLU A 639 -5.89 -52.83 -15.80
N PHE A 640 -5.58 -51.56 -15.51
CA PHE A 640 -6.04 -50.90 -14.30
C PHE A 640 -7.59 -50.90 -14.22
N ILE A 641 -8.26 -50.58 -15.32
CA ILE A 641 -9.73 -50.59 -15.40
C ILE A 641 -10.30 -52.01 -15.26
N ARG A 642 -9.67 -53.03 -15.84
CA ARG A 642 -10.10 -54.44 -15.68
C ARG A 642 -10.06 -54.86 -14.22
N VAL A 643 -9.02 -54.49 -13.47
CA VAL A 643 -8.95 -54.76 -12.03
C VAL A 643 -10.08 -54.05 -11.26
N LEU A 644 -10.38 -52.80 -11.59
CA LEU A 644 -11.53 -52.09 -10.99
C LEU A 644 -12.87 -52.78 -11.31
N LEU A 645 -13.05 -53.28 -12.54
CA LEU A 645 -14.23 -54.03 -12.97
C LEU A 645 -14.35 -55.38 -12.25
N GLU A 646 -13.26 -56.11 -12.07
CA GLU A 646 -13.23 -57.37 -11.32
C GLU A 646 -13.64 -57.15 -9.86
N MET A 647 -13.11 -56.10 -9.23
CA MET A 647 -13.47 -55.73 -7.86
C MET A 647 -14.96 -55.39 -7.74
N TYR A 648 -15.46 -54.60 -8.69
CA TYR A 648 -16.88 -54.26 -8.75
C TYR A 648 -17.77 -55.50 -8.92
N ARG A 649 -17.42 -56.40 -9.86
CA ARG A 649 -18.16 -57.65 -10.12
C ARG A 649 -18.13 -58.60 -8.92
N ALA A 650 -17.03 -58.63 -8.17
CA ALA A 650 -16.86 -59.40 -6.95
C ALA A 650 -17.47 -58.73 -5.70
N ASN A 651 -18.11 -57.57 -5.86
CA ASN A 651 -18.69 -56.75 -4.78
C ASN A 651 -17.67 -56.40 -3.67
N VAL A 652 -16.41 -56.17 -4.07
CA VAL A 652 -15.31 -55.75 -3.20
C VAL A 652 -15.24 -54.23 -3.20
N THR A 653 -15.07 -53.62 -2.02
CA THR A 653 -14.88 -52.17 -1.89
C THR A 653 -13.64 -51.71 -2.64
N ILE A 654 -13.78 -50.70 -3.50
CA ILE A 654 -12.65 -50.09 -4.22
C ILE A 654 -12.00 -49.05 -3.32
N SER A 655 -10.79 -49.34 -2.86
CA SER A 655 -9.89 -48.52 -2.04
C SER A 655 -8.44 -48.70 -2.53
N GLN A 656 -7.54 -47.78 -2.20
CA GLN A 656 -6.14 -47.90 -2.60
C GLN A 656 -5.54 -49.26 -2.20
N ALA A 657 -5.74 -49.69 -0.95
CA ALA A 657 -5.24 -50.97 -0.44
C ALA A 657 -5.79 -52.19 -1.22
N SER A 658 -7.07 -52.16 -1.59
CA SER A 658 -7.71 -53.27 -2.30
C SER A 658 -7.32 -53.37 -3.78
N ILE A 659 -6.93 -52.25 -4.39
CA ILE A 659 -6.40 -52.17 -5.75
C ILE A 659 -4.96 -52.73 -5.75
N GLU A 660 -4.13 -52.28 -4.80
CA GLU A 660 -2.74 -52.70 -4.63
C GLU A 660 -2.62 -54.23 -4.48
N GLN A 661 -3.52 -54.87 -3.74
CA GLN A 661 -3.53 -56.33 -3.57
C GLN A 661 -3.81 -57.13 -4.85
N ARG A 662 -4.40 -56.51 -5.88
CA ARG A 662 -4.87 -57.18 -7.10
C ARG A 662 -4.03 -56.87 -8.33
N LEU A 663 -3.42 -55.68 -8.38
CA LEU A 663 -2.48 -55.33 -9.42
C LEU A 663 -1.24 -56.22 -9.35
N LYS A 664 -0.77 -56.67 -10.52
CA LYS A 664 0.49 -57.41 -10.65
C LYS A 664 1.55 -56.47 -11.20
N GLY A 665 2.71 -56.41 -10.55
CA GLY A 665 3.85 -55.57 -10.94
C GLY A 665 3.97 -54.29 -10.11
N GLU A 666 4.92 -53.43 -10.48
CA GLU A 666 5.15 -52.13 -9.85
C GLU A 666 4.27 -51.07 -10.53
N TRP A 667 3.33 -50.48 -9.78
CA TRP A 667 2.39 -49.47 -10.28
C TRP A 667 2.54 -48.16 -9.50
N ASP A 668 2.55 -47.03 -10.20
CA ASP A 668 2.31 -45.71 -9.57
C ASP A 668 0.82 -45.56 -9.28
N LEU A 669 0.40 -46.14 -8.16
CA LEU A 669 -1.00 -46.20 -7.77
C LEU A 669 -1.62 -44.81 -7.55
N ALA A 670 -0.83 -43.86 -7.04
CA ALA A 670 -1.25 -42.49 -6.82
C ALA A 670 -1.55 -41.78 -8.16
N LEU A 671 -0.69 -41.98 -9.17
CA LEU A 671 -0.92 -41.47 -10.53
C LEU A 671 -2.20 -42.03 -11.13
N TRP A 672 -2.36 -43.36 -11.14
CA TRP A 672 -3.49 -44.00 -11.81
C TRP A 672 -4.83 -43.69 -11.15
N ILE A 673 -4.90 -43.68 -9.81
CA ILE A 673 -6.10 -43.24 -9.10
C ILE A 673 -6.41 -41.77 -9.45
N SER A 674 -5.39 -40.91 -9.50
CA SER A 674 -5.56 -39.51 -9.86
C SER A 674 -6.07 -39.34 -11.29
N ILE A 675 -5.51 -40.07 -12.27
CA ILE A 675 -5.99 -40.05 -13.67
C ILE A 675 -7.45 -40.50 -13.74
N MET A 676 -7.80 -41.60 -13.08
CA MET A 676 -9.18 -42.11 -13.09
C MET A 676 -10.17 -41.12 -12.46
N LYS A 677 -9.75 -40.32 -11.47
CA LYS A 677 -10.58 -39.24 -10.92
C LYS A 677 -10.76 -38.09 -11.90
N VAL A 678 -9.67 -37.62 -12.50
CA VAL A 678 -9.68 -36.51 -13.46
C VAL A 678 -10.54 -36.84 -14.68
N GLU A 679 -10.46 -38.08 -15.16
CA GLU A 679 -11.26 -38.57 -16.28
C GLU A 679 -12.64 -39.12 -15.87
N ASN A 680 -13.10 -38.87 -14.64
CA ASN A 680 -14.41 -39.27 -14.10
C ASN A 680 -14.72 -40.78 -14.19
N VAL A 681 -13.70 -41.64 -14.23
CA VAL A 681 -13.84 -43.10 -14.11
C VAL A 681 -14.07 -43.50 -12.65
N LEU A 682 -13.37 -42.86 -11.71
CA LEU A 682 -13.52 -43.05 -10.27
C LEU A 682 -14.02 -41.79 -9.58
N ASN A 683 -15.06 -41.92 -8.76
CA ASN A 683 -15.56 -40.84 -7.90
C ASN A 683 -15.36 -41.21 -6.42
N ALA A 684 -14.92 -40.25 -5.60
CA ALA A 684 -14.77 -40.48 -4.17
C ALA A 684 -16.15 -40.62 -3.48
N LEU A 685 -16.26 -41.56 -2.54
CA LEU A 685 -17.49 -41.72 -1.76
C LEU A 685 -17.62 -40.64 -0.68
N PRO A 686 -18.77 -39.94 -0.59
CA PRO A 686 -18.98 -38.92 0.45
C PRO A 686 -18.78 -39.49 1.86
N GLY A 687 -17.94 -38.83 2.66
CA GLY A 687 -17.69 -39.19 4.06
C GLY A 687 -16.81 -40.41 4.30
N ARG A 688 -16.19 -41.00 3.25
CA ARG A 688 -15.25 -42.13 3.39
C ARG A 688 -13.95 -41.83 2.66
N ALA A 689 -12.91 -41.48 3.43
CA ALA A 689 -11.56 -41.33 2.90
C ALA A 689 -11.08 -42.66 2.28
N ASP A 690 -10.45 -42.58 1.11
CA ASP A 690 -9.90 -43.73 0.37
C ASP A 690 -10.91 -44.82 -0.06
N GLN A 691 -12.17 -44.45 -0.32
CA GLN A 691 -13.12 -45.34 -1.00
C GLN A 691 -13.71 -44.67 -2.24
N PHE A 692 -13.81 -45.45 -3.32
CA PHE A 692 -14.22 -44.96 -4.63
C PHE A 692 -15.39 -45.76 -5.20
N SER A 693 -16.23 -45.09 -5.98
CA SER A 693 -17.22 -45.71 -6.85
C SER A 693 -16.74 -45.70 -8.30
N LEU A 694 -16.82 -46.84 -8.98
CA LEU A 694 -16.52 -46.98 -10.42
C LEU A 694 -17.72 -46.52 -11.27
N PHE A 695 -17.48 -45.61 -12.22
CA PHE A 695 -18.51 -45.18 -13.16
C PHE A 695 -18.66 -46.18 -14.32
N ARG A 696 -19.47 -47.23 -14.11
CA ARG A 696 -19.61 -48.37 -15.04
C ARG A 696 -20.02 -48.01 -16.47
N THR A 697 -20.78 -46.94 -16.66
CA THR A 697 -21.28 -46.53 -17.99
C THR A 697 -20.33 -45.57 -18.69
N HIS A 698 -19.19 -45.26 -18.08
CA HIS A 698 -18.15 -44.43 -18.69
C HIS A 698 -17.58 -45.09 -19.95
N HIS A 699 -17.36 -44.31 -21.00
CA HIS A 699 -16.99 -44.82 -22.32
C HIS A 699 -15.75 -45.73 -22.30
N THR A 700 -14.68 -45.30 -21.63
CA THR A 700 -13.43 -46.07 -21.55
C THR A 700 -13.55 -47.33 -20.69
N VAL A 701 -14.48 -47.35 -19.73
CA VAL A 701 -14.79 -48.56 -18.96
C VAL A 701 -15.49 -49.58 -19.86
N LYS A 702 -16.42 -49.15 -20.72
CA LYS A 702 -17.06 -50.03 -21.70
C LYS A 702 -16.06 -50.59 -22.73
N LEU A 703 -15.16 -49.74 -23.23
CA LEU A 703 -14.09 -50.16 -24.15
C LEU A 703 -13.20 -51.23 -23.51
N ALA A 704 -12.73 -51.02 -22.28
CA ALA A 704 -11.89 -51.98 -21.57
C ALA A 704 -12.62 -53.28 -21.19
N ALA A 705 -13.96 -53.26 -21.09
CA ALA A 705 -14.80 -54.40 -20.79
C ALA A 705 -15.09 -55.32 -22.00
N ASN A 706 -14.74 -54.90 -23.23
CA ASN A 706 -15.18 -55.55 -24.49
C ASN A 706 -16.71 -55.70 -24.62
N ASP A 707 -17.49 -54.81 -23.99
CA ASP A 707 -18.94 -54.78 -24.18
C ASP A 707 -19.24 -54.12 -25.54
N ASP A 708 -19.89 -54.83 -26.48
CA ASP A 708 -20.25 -54.35 -27.83
C ASP A 708 -20.82 -52.91 -27.78
N VAL A 709 -20.20 -51.99 -28.51
CA VAL A 709 -20.48 -50.54 -28.48
C VAL A 709 -21.70 -50.14 -29.33
N ASP A 710 -22.52 -51.09 -29.78
CA ASP A 710 -23.54 -50.85 -30.82
C ASP A 710 -24.92 -50.36 -30.34
N GLU A 711 -25.16 -50.12 -29.04
CA GLU A 711 -26.51 -49.74 -28.56
C GLU A 711 -26.77 -48.24 -28.33
N VAL A 712 -25.87 -47.30 -28.67
CA VAL A 712 -26.09 -45.86 -28.38
C VAL A 712 -26.45 -45.02 -29.62
N ALA A 713 -26.60 -45.62 -30.80
CA ALA A 713 -27.00 -44.88 -32.01
C ALA A 713 -28.52 -44.68 -32.20
N THR A 714 -29.37 -45.21 -31.30
CA THR A 714 -30.84 -45.16 -31.47
C THR A 714 -31.59 -44.74 -30.20
N ALA A 715 -31.29 -43.57 -29.63
CA ALA A 715 -32.26 -42.84 -28.81
C ALA A 715 -31.91 -41.35 -28.62
N GLY A 716 -32.71 -40.47 -29.23
CA GLY A 716 -32.88 -39.06 -28.86
C GLY A 716 -32.26 -38.05 -29.84
N GLY A 717 -33.01 -37.37 -30.73
CA GLY A 717 -34.45 -37.15 -30.71
C GLY A 717 -34.85 -36.15 -29.65
#